data_AF-A0A810Q6I6-F1
#
_entry.id   AF-A0A810Q6I6-F1
#
_cell.length_a   1.000
_cell.length_b   1.000
_cell.length_c   1.000
_cell.angle_alpha   90.00
_cell.angle_beta   90.00
_cell.angle_gamma   90.00
#
_symmetry.space_group_name_H-M   'P 1'
#
loop_
_entity.id
_entity.type
_entity.pdbx_description
1 polymer ?
#
loop_
_entity_poly.entity_id
_entity_poly.type
_entity_poly.pdbx_seq_one_letter_code
_entity_poly.pdbx_strand_id
1 'polypeptide(L)'
;MDQNKKNNQKPGRPGGGKGGGWQGLIQVICWAGVLAILLSYANNYMRSAGTQSSSVEVPYSTFITMVESGDVSHVDFDNEEAILLITPEDGYIYTDPDGVSYRKSTSEDGVALYTPVGSEDGQQPVALQLFTVQIESNDAVIAFLKTDSDLTFNKDYQAPMSPLLLVLVNMLPFLIILLVMSLGMSWLAKKGMGGMGGIGGVGKANAKVYMEKQTGVTFRDVAGQDEAKESLTEIIDFLHNPQKYTDIGAKLPKGALLVGPPGTGKTLLAKAVAGEANVPFFSISGSDFVEMFVGVGASRVRDLFKEASKVAPCIVFIDEIDTIGKSRDNRMGGNDEREQTLNQLLAEMDGFDPTKGVILLAATNRPEVLDQALLRPGRFDRRITIDRPNLAGRIATLQVHTRNIKLAEDVNLKKVALATAGCVGADLANLVNEAALRAVRKGRKLVTQEDLLAAFELVIAGTEKKGSVLTEFEKKLVAYHEVGHAMVAYKQKNTEPVQKITIVPHTQGSLGYTLLMPEEDKTELRTRDELMAKITVSMGGRAAEEVVMNTMTNGASQDIQDATNVARNMVAMFGMSDEFGMMALASRRNQYLDGGYGMDCAQETAARMDVAVKEILDKCYQSAVEVIRENRADMDKVVAYLLEKETITGAEMVAIIEGRDPELVENPYASTHSQDGFRPSAPNEIEPAARKVHMISQKIEAPEESAEVPQEAPEAPPDSGENSEEPPEAQP
;
A
#
# COMPACT_ATOMS: atom_id res chain seq x y z
N MET A 1 -25.99 69.04 -43.91
CA MET A 1 -25.55 68.60 -42.58
C MET A 1 -24.37 67.66 -42.82
N ASP A 2 -23.22 68.18 -43.26
CA ASP A 2 -22.14 68.74 -42.41
C ASP A 2 -21.74 67.76 -41.29
N GLN A 3 -20.49 67.30 -41.13
CA GLN A 3 -19.25 67.66 -41.81
C GLN A 3 -18.15 66.62 -41.46
N ASN A 4 -17.32 66.29 -42.46
CA ASN A 4 -15.86 66.00 -42.43
C ASN A 4 -15.26 65.01 -41.41
N LYS A 5 -14.68 63.87 -41.83
CA LYS A 5 -13.43 63.60 -42.63
C LYS A 5 -12.13 63.59 -41.80
N LYS A 6 -11.47 62.42 -41.86
CA LYS A 6 -10.01 62.14 -42.03
C LYS A 6 -9.08 62.62 -40.87
N ASN A 7 -7.99 61.98 -40.49
CA ASN A 7 -6.99 61.25 -41.26
C ASN A 7 -6.01 60.47 -40.33
N ASN A 8 -5.33 59.47 -40.89
CA ASN A 8 -4.12 58.79 -40.39
C ASN A 8 -2.96 59.76 -40.01
N GLN A 9 -2.16 59.40 -38.99
CA GLN A 9 -0.68 59.26 -39.05
C GLN A 9 -0.02 59.03 -37.67
N LYS A 10 0.81 57.98 -37.55
CA LYS A 10 2.07 57.99 -36.75
C LYS A 10 3.15 58.70 -37.60
N PRO A 11 4.29 59.22 -37.09
CA PRO A 11 5.05 58.80 -35.90
C PRO A 11 5.67 59.93 -35.04
N GLY A 12 6.27 59.59 -33.89
CA GLY A 12 7.19 60.49 -33.17
C GLY A 12 7.36 60.20 -31.68
N ARG A 13 8.52 59.68 -31.27
CA ARG A 13 9.11 59.90 -29.93
C ARG A 13 9.64 61.35 -29.88
N PRO A 14 9.67 62.05 -28.73
CA PRO A 14 10.67 61.74 -27.69
C PRO A 14 10.25 61.99 -26.22
N GLY A 15 11.02 61.36 -25.31
CA GLY A 15 11.42 61.85 -23.97
C GLY A 15 10.29 62.17 -22.97
N GLY A 16 10.17 61.50 -21.83
CA GLY A 16 11.18 61.53 -20.77
C GLY A 16 10.54 62.18 -19.54
N GLY A 17 10.16 61.36 -18.56
CA GLY A 17 9.48 61.80 -17.33
C GLY A 17 9.32 60.64 -16.36
N LYS A 18 10.45 60.12 -15.87
CA LYS A 18 10.50 59.22 -14.71
C LYS A 18 10.07 60.01 -13.47
N GLY A 19 8.92 59.67 -12.90
CA GLY A 19 8.47 60.19 -11.62
C GLY A 19 7.27 59.39 -11.15
N GLY A 20 7.49 58.25 -10.50
CA GLY A 20 6.41 57.39 -10.01
C GLY A 20 6.85 56.11 -9.32
N GLY A 21 8.12 55.71 -9.42
CA GLY A 21 8.64 54.54 -8.68
C GLY A 21 8.78 54.78 -7.17
N TRP A 22 8.98 56.03 -6.75
CA TRP A 22 9.22 56.34 -5.34
C TRP A 22 7.95 56.34 -4.51
N GLN A 23 6.82 56.75 -5.09
CA GLN A 23 5.51 56.69 -4.41
C GLN A 23 5.06 55.25 -4.14
N GLY A 24 5.24 54.33 -5.10
CA GLY A 24 4.96 52.91 -4.88
C GLY A 24 5.87 52.26 -3.84
N LEU A 25 7.15 52.65 -3.81
CA LEU A 25 8.12 52.15 -2.84
C LEU A 25 7.81 52.67 -1.42
N ILE A 26 7.40 53.93 -1.29
CA ILE A 26 6.94 54.51 -0.02
C ILE A 26 5.67 53.78 0.47
N GLN A 27 4.73 53.48 -0.43
CA GLN A 27 3.49 52.79 -0.08
C GLN A 27 3.75 51.35 0.41
N VAL A 28 4.69 50.63 -0.23
CA VAL A 28 5.12 49.30 0.21
C VAL A 28 5.85 49.36 1.55
N ILE A 29 6.69 50.36 1.79
CA ILE A 29 7.36 50.56 3.09
C ILE A 29 6.33 50.85 4.19
N CYS A 30 5.31 51.67 3.91
CA CYS A 30 4.23 51.95 4.85
C CYS A 30 3.43 50.68 5.18
N TRP A 31 3.05 49.87 4.18
CA TRP A 31 2.34 48.61 4.41
C TRP A 31 3.21 47.56 5.14
N ALA A 32 4.50 47.49 4.84
CA ALA A 32 5.43 46.62 5.55
C ALA A 32 5.62 47.06 7.01
N GLY A 33 5.67 48.37 7.27
CA GLY A 33 5.69 48.91 8.63
C GLY A 33 4.43 48.56 9.41
N VAL A 34 3.25 48.70 8.80
CA VAL A 34 1.96 48.30 9.41
C VAL A 34 1.92 46.80 9.69
N LEU A 35 2.34 45.97 8.73
CA LEU A 35 2.38 44.51 8.88
C LEU A 35 3.33 44.09 10.01
N ALA A 36 4.50 44.71 10.11
CA ALA A 36 5.48 44.39 11.13
C ALA A 36 5.06 44.86 12.53
N ILE A 37 4.33 45.99 12.64
CA ILE A 37 3.67 46.39 13.89
C ILE A 37 2.60 45.37 14.28
N LEU A 38 1.78 44.92 13.32
CA LEU A 38 0.75 43.89 13.53
C LEU A 38 1.34 42.55 13.97
N LEU A 39 2.43 42.11 13.34
CA LEU A 39 3.14 40.88 13.72
C LEU A 39 3.85 41.02 15.06
N SER A 40 4.42 42.18 15.37
CA SER A 40 4.99 42.44 16.69
C SER A 40 3.92 42.42 17.77
N TYR A 41 2.74 42.97 17.49
CA TYR A 41 1.59 42.93 18.40
C TYR A 41 1.08 41.50 18.56
N ALA A 42 0.95 40.74 17.47
CA ALA A 42 0.54 39.34 17.49
C ALA A 42 1.57 38.44 18.21
N ASN A 43 2.86 38.69 18.07
CA ASN A 43 3.91 37.95 18.77
C ASN A 43 3.93 38.30 20.26
N ASN A 44 3.68 39.55 20.63
CA ASN A 44 3.53 39.94 22.03
C ASN A 44 2.26 39.33 22.64
N TYR A 45 1.16 39.32 21.89
CA TYR A 45 -0.11 38.68 22.28
C TYR A 45 0.03 37.15 22.39
N MET A 46 0.80 36.51 21.51
CA MET A 46 1.10 35.07 21.60
C MET A 46 2.04 34.75 22.75
N ARG A 47 3.00 35.62 23.09
CA ARG A 47 3.81 35.44 24.31
C ARG A 47 2.97 35.59 25.58
N SER A 48 2.04 36.55 25.63
CA SER A 48 1.09 36.65 26.74
C SER A 48 0.05 35.53 26.77
N ALA A 49 -0.27 34.92 25.62
CA ALA A 49 -1.16 33.76 25.54
C ALA A 49 -0.45 32.42 25.86
N GLY A 50 0.89 32.39 25.82
CA GLY A 50 1.71 31.19 26.05
C GLY A 50 2.00 30.87 27.52
N THR A 51 1.57 31.70 28.46
CA THR A 51 1.73 31.52 29.92
C THR A 51 0.39 31.38 30.64
N GLN A 52 -0.62 30.76 30.02
CA GLN A 52 -1.80 30.28 30.77
C GLN A 52 -1.51 28.91 31.40
N SER A 53 -0.61 28.88 32.39
CA SER A 53 -0.69 27.89 33.48
C SER A 53 -1.97 28.20 34.28
N SER A 54 -2.69 27.18 34.73
CA SER A 54 -3.89 27.34 35.59
C SER A 54 -3.51 28.05 36.89
N SER A 55 -3.59 29.38 36.89
CA SER A 55 -3.27 30.25 38.00
C SER A 55 -4.50 30.46 38.87
N VAL A 56 -4.36 30.28 40.18
CA VAL A 56 -5.45 30.42 41.16
C VAL A 56 -5.17 31.64 42.03
N GLU A 57 -6.12 32.57 42.07
CA GLU A 57 -6.04 33.75 42.95
C GLU A 57 -6.39 33.36 44.39
N VAL A 58 -5.49 33.64 45.32
CA VAL A 58 -5.70 33.49 46.76
C VAL A 58 -6.01 34.87 47.34
N PRO A 59 -7.13 35.05 48.06
CA PRO A 59 -7.41 36.31 48.73
C PRO A 59 -6.29 36.69 49.71
N TYR A 60 -5.93 37.97 49.75
CA TYR A 60 -4.82 38.47 50.56
C TYR A 60 -4.92 38.12 52.06
N SER A 61 -6.13 38.07 52.62
CA SER A 61 -6.35 37.64 54.01
C SER A 61 -5.96 36.18 54.23
N THR A 62 -6.23 35.32 53.26
CA THR A 62 -5.89 33.89 53.30
C THR A 62 -4.38 33.71 53.16
N PHE A 63 -3.72 34.50 52.31
CA PHE A 63 -2.27 34.53 52.24
C PHE A 63 -1.62 34.88 53.57
N ILE A 64 -2.10 35.91 54.28
CA ILE A 64 -1.58 36.25 55.62
C ILE A 64 -1.75 35.07 56.57
N THR A 65 -2.92 34.42 56.60
CA THR A 65 -3.13 33.25 57.47
C THR A 65 -2.22 32.08 57.12
N MET A 66 -1.89 31.88 55.84
CA MET A 66 -0.96 30.84 55.40
C MET A 66 0.49 31.14 55.82
N VAL A 67 0.87 32.41 55.82
CA VAL A 67 2.18 32.84 56.33
C VAL A 67 2.25 32.68 57.86
N GLU A 68 1.19 33.06 58.58
CA GLU A 68 1.12 32.91 60.04
C GLU A 68 1.09 31.44 60.51
N SER A 69 0.52 30.53 59.71
CA SER A 69 0.49 29.09 60.01
C SER A 69 1.77 28.34 59.62
N GLY A 70 2.72 28.98 58.93
CA GLY A 70 3.94 28.36 58.44
C GLY A 70 3.77 27.52 57.17
N ASP A 71 2.64 27.64 56.47
CA ASP A 71 2.29 26.81 55.31
C ASP A 71 2.92 27.30 53.99
N VAL A 72 3.78 28.33 54.02
CA VAL A 72 4.39 28.94 52.83
C VAL A 72 5.90 28.70 52.81
N SER A 73 6.39 28.04 51.75
CA SER A 73 7.81 27.72 51.57
C SER A 73 8.61 28.84 50.89
N HIS A 74 8.06 29.47 49.86
CA HIS A 74 8.73 30.52 49.09
C HIS A 74 7.69 31.50 48.51
N VAL A 75 8.02 32.78 48.46
CA VAL A 75 7.20 33.82 47.82
C VAL A 75 8.05 34.56 46.78
N ASP A 76 7.66 34.46 45.52
CA ASP A 76 8.30 35.18 44.42
C ASP A 76 7.52 36.45 44.08
N PHE A 77 8.22 37.55 43.81
CA PHE A 77 7.60 38.80 43.38
C PHE A 77 7.75 38.96 41.87
N ASP A 78 6.62 39.03 41.17
CA ASP A 78 6.61 39.38 39.76
C ASP A 78 6.46 40.90 39.60
N ASN A 79 7.55 41.55 39.20
CA ASN A 79 7.59 43.00 38.99
C ASN A 79 6.77 43.47 37.78
N GLU A 80 6.51 42.60 36.80
CA GLU A 80 5.77 42.98 35.58
C GLU A 80 4.27 43.06 35.85
N GLU A 81 3.74 42.16 36.68
CA GLU A 81 2.30 42.05 36.99
C GLU A 81 1.93 42.55 38.39
N ALA A 82 2.90 42.93 39.22
CA ALA A 82 2.71 43.39 40.62
C ALA A 82 1.95 42.38 41.50
N ILE A 83 2.20 41.08 41.28
CA ILE A 83 1.61 39.97 42.03
C ILE A 83 2.68 39.24 42.86
N LEU A 84 2.23 38.64 43.96
CA LEU A 84 3.04 37.72 44.77
C LEU A 84 2.67 36.29 44.37
N LEU A 85 3.64 35.54 43.86
CA LEU A 85 3.54 34.12 43.53
C LEU A 85 3.88 33.32 44.79
N ILE A 86 2.93 32.51 45.26
CA ILE A 86 3.00 31.80 46.54
C ILE A 86 3.30 30.32 46.28
N THR A 87 4.39 29.82 46.87
CA THR A 87 4.71 28.39 46.86
C THR A 87 4.46 27.81 48.26
N PRO A 88 3.36 27.08 48.49
CA PRO A 88 3.08 26.48 49.81
C PRO A 88 4.04 25.31 50.13
N GLU A 89 4.16 24.94 51.40
CA GLU A 89 4.89 23.75 51.83
C GLU A 89 4.27 22.45 51.30
N ASP A 90 5.09 21.41 51.18
CA ASP A 90 4.62 20.08 50.77
C ASP A 90 3.67 19.49 51.81
N GLY A 91 2.50 19.05 51.37
CA GLY A 91 1.42 18.56 52.25
C GLY A 91 0.29 19.56 52.48
N TYR A 92 0.43 20.83 52.07
CA TYR A 92 -0.66 21.82 52.12
C TYR A 92 -1.89 21.36 51.33
N ILE A 93 -3.08 21.56 51.90
CA ILE A 93 -4.35 21.17 51.28
C ILE A 93 -5.09 22.43 50.81
N TYR A 94 -5.12 22.65 49.49
CA TYR A 94 -5.94 23.69 48.86
C TYR A 94 -7.35 23.16 48.63
N THR A 95 -8.40 23.90 49.01
CA THR A 95 -9.78 23.51 48.67
C THR A 95 -10.35 24.53 47.69
N ASP A 96 -10.75 24.04 46.52
CA ASP A 96 -11.36 24.84 45.45
C ASP A 96 -12.76 25.33 45.90
N PRO A 97 -13.26 26.50 45.45
CA PRO A 97 -14.65 26.94 45.63
C PRO A 97 -15.74 25.88 45.37
N ASP A 98 -15.48 24.86 44.55
CA ASP A 98 -16.40 23.72 44.33
C ASP A 98 -16.34 22.64 45.43
N GLY A 99 -15.54 22.84 46.48
CA GLY A 99 -15.46 21.97 47.67
C GLY A 99 -14.49 20.78 47.55
N VAL A 100 -13.70 20.71 46.48
CA VAL A 100 -12.71 19.64 46.26
C VAL A 100 -11.37 20.05 46.86
N SER A 101 -10.82 19.22 47.75
CA SER A 101 -9.53 19.43 48.38
C SER A 101 -8.40 18.79 47.59
N TYR A 102 -7.27 19.47 47.43
CA TYR A 102 -6.08 19.05 46.71
C TYR A 102 -4.85 19.17 47.61
N ARG A 103 -4.07 18.10 47.74
CA ARG A 103 -2.79 18.08 48.44
C ARG A 103 -1.66 18.46 47.50
N LYS A 104 -0.82 19.41 47.93
CA LYS A 104 0.37 19.83 47.20
C LYS A 104 1.56 18.89 47.45
N SER A 105 2.30 18.60 46.38
CA SER A 105 3.59 17.91 46.37
C SER A 105 4.52 18.63 45.38
N THR A 106 5.84 18.55 45.56
CA THR A 106 6.80 19.16 44.62
C THR A 106 7.43 18.09 43.74
N SER A 107 7.44 18.30 42.42
CA SER A 107 8.14 17.44 41.45
C SER A 107 9.66 17.59 41.54
N GLU A 108 10.44 16.61 41.05
CA GLU A 108 11.92 16.69 40.97
C GLU A 108 12.43 17.95 40.24
N ASP A 109 11.62 18.51 39.32
CA ASP A 109 11.92 19.75 38.57
C ASP A 109 11.52 21.05 39.31
N GLY A 110 11.10 20.98 40.58
CA GLY A 110 10.75 22.14 41.41
C GLY A 110 9.36 22.73 41.17
N VAL A 111 8.49 22.04 40.43
CA VAL A 111 7.12 22.47 40.12
C VAL A 111 6.12 21.94 41.15
N ALA A 112 5.24 22.80 41.66
CA ALA A 112 4.17 22.41 42.59
C ALA A 112 3.03 21.66 41.87
N LEU A 113 2.80 20.41 42.26
CA LEU A 113 1.77 19.50 41.75
C LEU A 113 0.67 19.28 42.80
N TYR A 114 -0.59 19.37 42.39
CA TYR A 114 -1.75 19.25 43.27
C TYR A 114 -2.56 17.99 42.93
N THR A 115 -2.74 17.11 43.92
CA THR A 115 -3.51 15.85 43.80
C THR A 115 -4.78 15.89 44.65
N PRO A 116 -5.97 15.58 44.12
CA PRO A 116 -7.22 15.62 44.89
C PRO A 116 -7.20 14.61 46.06
N VAL A 117 -7.72 15.04 47.22
CA VAL A 117 -7.80 14.27 48.46
C VAL A 117 -9.19 13.66 48.56
N GLY A 118 -9.29 12.33 48.43
CA GLY A 118 -10.55 11.59 48.63
C GLY A 118 -11.17 10.95 47.38
N SER A 119 -10.48 10.92 46.25
CA SER A 119 -10.86 10.12 45.08
C SER A 119 -10.09 8.79 45.06
N GLU A 120 -10.82 7.69 44.83
CA GLU A 120 -10.25 6.38 44.49
C GLU A 120 -9.43 6.50 43.17
N ASP A 121 -8.26 5.87 43.17
CA ASP A 121 -7.22 5.80 42.12
C ASP A 121 -7.58 6.31 40.71
N GLY A 122 -6.88 7.36 40.23
CA GLY A 122 -6.69 7.58 38.78
C GLY A 122 -6.68 9.01 38.21
N GLN A 123 -6.82 10.07 39.01
CA GLN A 123 -6.75 11.45 38.49
C GLN A 123 -5.31 11.98 38.42
N GLN A 124 -4.92 12.48 37.25
CA GLN A 124 -3.61 13.04 36.96
C GLN A 124 -3.34 14.31 37.79
N PRO A 125 -2.11 14.51 38.32
CA PRO A 125 -1.75 15.71 39.07
C PRO A 125 -1.83 16.96 38.17
N VAL A 126 -2.37 18.04 38.70
CA VAL A 126 -2.49 19.32 37.98
C VAL A 126 -1.43 20.28 38.51
N ALA A 127 -0.74 20.98 37.60
CA ALA A 127 0.17 22.07 37.96
C ALA A 127 -0.65 23.35 38.18
N LEU A 128 -0.70 23.84 39.42
CA LEU A 128 -1.40 25.08 39.78
C LEU A 128 -0.39 26.08 40.33
N GLN A 129 -0.57 27.35 39.99
CA GLN A 129 0.25 28.45 40.53
C GLN A 129 -0.65 29.38 41.35
N LEU A 130 -0.39 29.45 42.67
CA LEU A 130 -1.14 30.33 43.56
C LEU A 130 -0.54 31.73 43.50
N PHE A 131 -1.37 32.75 43.35
CA PHE A 131 -0.93 34.14 43.41
C PHE A 131 -1.90 35.00 44.21
N THR A 132 -1.40 36.08 44.81
CA THR A 132 -2.24 37.13 45.39
C THR A 132 -1.87 38.47 44.77
N VAL A 133 -2.89 39.26 44.44
CA VAL A 133 -2.71 40.64 43.97
C VAL A 133 -2.37 41.53 45.16
N GLN A 134 -1.37 42.40 45.01
CA GLN A 134 -1.00 43.34 46.07
C GLN A 134 -2.10 44.38 46.26
N ILE A 135 -2.57 44.56 47.50
CA ILE A 135 -3.36 45.74 47.87
C ILE A 135 -2.36 46.86 48.19
N GLU A 136 -2.36 47.93 47.39
CA GLU A 136 -1.51 49.12 47.51
C GLU A 136 -1.74 49.89 48.82
N SER A 137 -1.37 49.32 49.97
CA SER A 137 -1.02 50.03 51.21
C SER A 137 -0.84 49.03 52.38
N ASN A 138 0.30 48.36 52.47
CA ASN A 138 0.84 47.92 53.76
C ASN A 138 2.31 47.48 53.67
N ASP A 139 3.23 48.44 53.88
CA ASP A 139 4.67 48.22 54.14
C ASP A 139 4.94 47.25 55.32
N ALA A 140 3.91 46.95 56.13
CA ALA A 140 3.99 46.06 57.29
C ALA A 140 4.28 44.59 56.93
N VAL A 141 3.84 44.10 55.77
CA VAL A 141 4.02 42.68 55.40
C VAL A 141 5.42 42.41 54.86
N ILE A 142 6.00 43.34 54.10
CA ILE A 142 7.42 43.25 53.69
C ILE A 142 8.33 43.37 54.92
N ALA A 143 7.94 44.13 55.94
CA ALA A 143 8.67 44.20 57.22
C ALA A 143 8.51 42.92 58.06
N PHE A 144 7.32 42.30 58.08
CA PHE A 144 7.03 41.06 58.79
C PHE A 144 7.75 39.85 58.14
N LEU A 145 7.71 39.75 56.81
CA LEU A 145 8.41 38.72 56.01
C LEU A 145 9.94 38.84 56.06
N LYS A 146 10.49 39.96 56.53
CA LYS A 146 11.93 40.15 56.79
C LYS A 146 12.37 39.69 58.18
N THR A 147 11.44 39.44 59.10
CA THR A 147 11.76 39.19 60.52
C THR A 147 11.74 37.69 60.88
N ASP A 148 10.97 36.86 60.16
CA ASP A 148 11.01 35.40 60.32
C ASP A 148 12.01 34.78 59.35
N SER A 149 13.07 34.22 59.92
CA SER A 149 14.19 33.63 59.21
C SER A 149 13.85 32.22 58.75
N ASP A 150 13.42 32.07 57.49
CA ASP A 150 13.61 30.88 56.63
C ASP A 150 13.09 31.05 55.19
N LEU A 151 12.45 32.19 54.86
CA LEU A 151 12.00 32.51 53.49
C LEU A 151 13.15 33.10 52.64
N THR A 152 13.50 32.41 51.55
CA THR A 152 14.48 32.89 50.57
C THR A 152 13.81 33.89 49.61
N PHE A 153 14.52 35.00 49.28
CA PHE A 153 14.07 36.04 48.36
C PHE A 153 15.15 36.21 47.29
N ASN A 154 14.89 35.88 46.02
CA ASN A 154 15.85 36.24 44.97
C ASN A 154 15.29 36.34 43.54
N LYS A 155 15.33 37.56 42.98
CA LYS A 155 15.74 37.82 41.59
C LYS A 155 16.21 39.27 41.45
N ASP A 156 17.39 39.45 40.86
CA ASP A 156 18.00 40.76 40.60
C ASP A 156 17.12 41.64 39.69
N TYR A 157 16.87 42.87 40.12
CA TYR A 157 16.13 43.89 39.35
C TYR A 157 16.85 44.19 38.02
N GLN A 158 16.26 43.77 36.91
CA GLN A 158 16.69 44.19 35.57
C GLN A 158 15.77 45.32 35.09
N ALA A 159 16.33 46.52 34.91
CA ALA A 159 15.56 47.67 34.46
C ALA A 159 14.88 47.38 33.11
N PRO A 160 13.56 47.63 32.96
CA PRO A 160 12.86 47.40 31.71
C PRO A 160 13.48 48.27 30.61
N MET A 161 13.94 47.63 29.53
CA MET A 161 14.46 48.31 28.35
C MET A 161 13.41 49.29 27.82
N SER A 162 13.83 50.51 27.47
CA SER A 162 12.89 51.53 26.98
C SER A 162 12.02 50.95 25.84
N PRO A 163 10.68 51.11 25.87
CA PRO A 163 9.78 50.45 24.91
C PRO A 163 10.12 50.75 23.45
N LEU A 164 10.64 51.96 23.19
CA LEU A 164 11.06 52.40 21.86
C LEU A 164 12.28 51.62 21.34
N LEU A 165 13.22 51.27 22.22
CA LEU A 165 14.42 50.52 21.86
C LEU A 165 14.09 49.04 21.59
N LEU A 166 13.14 48.46 22.32
CA LEU A 166 12.64 47.11 22.06
C LEU A 166 11.98 46.97 20.68
N VAL A 167 11.14 47.96 20.31
CA VAL A 167 10.52 48.02 18.97
C VAL A 167 11.57 48.19 17.89
N LEU A 168 12.56 49.07 18.09
CA LEU A 168 13.58 49.37 17.09
C LEU A 168 14.51 48.18 16.84
N VAL A 169 14.93 47.47 17.90
CA VAL A 169 15.78 46.27 17.79
C VAL A 169 15.05 45.11 17.10
N ASN A 170 13.75 44.93 17.33
CA ASN A 170 12.98 43.88 16.66
C ASN A 170 12.61 44.21 15.20
N MET A 171 12.51 45.49 14.85
CA MET A 171 12.20 45.95 13.48
C MET A 171 13.42 46.05 12.57
N LEU A 172 14.63 46.20 13.14
CA LEU A 172 15.88 46.36 12.40
C LEU A 172 16.19 45.18 11.45
N PRO A 173 16.04 43.90 11.84
CA PRO A 173 16.33 42.76 10.96
C PRO A 173 15.41 42.72 9.74
N PHE A 174 14.13 43.06 9.92
CA PHE A 174 13.15 43.12 8.84
C PHE A 174 13.45 44.25 7.84
N LEU A 175 13.83 45.42 8.33
CA LEU A 175 14.23 46.54 7.47
C LEU A 175 15.49 46.22 6.66
N ILE A 176 16.46 45.51 7.25
CA ILE A 176 17.69 45.08 6.56
C ILE A 176 17.35 44.07 5.46
N ILE A 177 16.50 43.08 5.72
CA ILE A 177 16.07 42.09 4.71
C ILE A 177 15.35 42.79 3.54
N LEU A 178 14.48 43.76 3.83
CA LEU A 178 13.75 44.50 2.80
C LEU A 178 14.68 45.39 1.96
N LEU A 179 15.69 46.00 2.58
CA LEU A 179 16.74 46.76 1.89
C LEU A 179 17.59 45.84 0.99
N VAL A 180 17.97 44.67 1.47
CA VAL A 180 18.75 43.67 0.72
C VAL A 180 17.92 43.09 -0.45
N MET A 181 16.63 42.83 -0.27
CA MET A 181 15.74 42.41 -1.36
C MET A 181 15.53 43.52 -2.40
N SER A 182 15.38 44.77 -1.96
CA SER A 182 15.25 45.95 -2.83
C SER A 182 16.50 46.19 -3.68
N LEU A 183 17.68 46.11 -3.06
CA LEU A 183 18.97 46.22 -3.76
C LEU A 183 19.24 45.00 -4.63
N GLY A 184 18.90 43.79 -4.17
CA GLY A 184 19.04 42.54 -4.91
C GLY A 184 18.17 42.49 -6.17
N MET A 185 16.89 42.90 -6.08
CA MET A 185 16.01 43.03 -7.24
C MET A 185 16.48 44.13 -8.20
N SER A 186 17.02 45.23 -7.69
CA SER A 186 17.58 46.30 -8.52
C SER A 186 18.86 45.87 -9.25
N TRP A 187 19.66 44.98 -8.65
CA TRP A 187 20.88 44.42 -9.25
C TRP A 187 20.56 43.31 -10.26
N LEU A 188 19.57 42.45 -9.99
CA LEU A 188 19.04 41.48 -10.95
C LEU A 188 18.37 42.15 -12.15
N ALA A 189 17.60 43.21 -11.93
CA ALA A 189 16.93 43.97 -13.01
C ALA A 189 17.94 44.63 -13.95
N LYS A 190 19.12 45.04 -13.46
CA LYS A 190 20.21 45.59 -14.28
C LYS A 190 20.97 44.53 -15.09
N LYS A 191 20.80 43.23 -14.79
CA LYS A 191 21.49 42.13 -15.49
C LYS A 191 20.63 41.39 -16.51
N GLY A 192 19.44 41.92 -16.85
CA GLY A 192 18.71 41.52 -18.07
C GLY A 192 17.86 40.25 -17.97
N MET A 193 17.30 39.94 -16.79
CA MET A 193 16.34 38.83 -16.64
C MET A 193 15.00 39.36 -16.11
N GLY A 194 14.29 40.11 -16.96
CA GLY A 194 12.91 40.53 -16.73
C GLY A 194 11.95 39.44 -17.21
N GLY A 195 11.46 38.62 -16.29
CA GLY A 195 10.53 37.54 -16.61
C GLY A 195 10.23 36.63 -15.42
N MET A 196 9.73 37.18 -14.32
CA MET A 196 9.04 36.38 -13.30
C MET A 196 7.64 36.99 -13.16
N GLY A 197 6.64 36.21 -13.57
CA GLY A 197 5.26 36.62 -13.76
C GLY A 197 4.57 37.07 -12.48
N GLY A 198 3.64 38.02 -12.64
CA GLY A 198 2.79 38.53 -11.58
C GLY A 198 1.87 37.46 -10.97
N ILE A 199 1.43 37.76 -9.75
CA ILE A 199 0.60 36.97 -8.83
C ILE A 199 -0.81 36.58 -9.37
N GLY A 200 -1.10 36.75 -10.66
CA GLY A 200 -2.39 36.43 -11.30
C GLY A 200 -2.45 35.11 -12.08
N GLY A 201 -1.42 34.26 -12.00
CA GLY A 201 -1.27 33.06 -12.86
C GLY A 201 -1.83 31.74 -12.30
N VAL A 202 -2.46 31.73 -11.12
CA VAL A 202 -2.79 30.49 -10.39
C VAL A 202 -3.92 29.66 -11.05
N GLY A 203 -4.66 30.21 -12.01
CA GLY A 203 -5.82 29.53 -12.63
C GLY A 203 -5.62 28.91 -14.01
N LYS A 204 -4.43 29.01 -14.63
CA LYS A 204 -4.13 28.37 -15.92
C LYS A 204 -2.97 27.40 -15.76
N ALA A 205 -3.23 26.29 -15.09
CA ALA A 205 -2.34 25.15 -15.10
C ALA A 205 -2.44 24.49 -16.48
N ASN A 206 -1.59 24.90 -17.43
CA ASN A 206 -1.34 24.08 -18.62
C ASN A 206 -0.79 22.75 -18.10
N ALA A 207 -1.65 21.73 -18.00
CA ALA A 207 -1.21 20.38 -17.70
C ALA A 207 -0.12 20.03 -18.72
N LYS A 208 1.02 19.53 -18.24
CA LYS A 208 2.01 18.88 -19.10
C LYS A 208 1.41 17.56 -19.55
N VAL A 209 0.47 17.65 -20.49
CA VAL A 209 -0.14 16.49 -21.12
C VAL A 209 0.94 15.85 -21.97
N TYR A 210 1.45 14.70 -21.52
CA TYR A 210 2.40 13.90 -22.28
C TYR A 210 1.68 13.27 -23.47
N MET A 211 1.76 13.92 -24.62
CA MET A 211 1.24 13.43 -25.89
C MET A 211 2.36 12.68 -26.62
N GLU A 212 2.27 11.36 -26.65
CA GLU A 212 3.14 10.53 -27.49
C GLU A 212 2.47 10.39 -28.86
N LYS A 213 3.10 10.92 -29.91
CA LYS A 213 2.59 10.78 -31.29
C LYS A 213 2.68 9.34 -31.79
N GLN A 214 3.64 8.56 -31.29
CA GLN A 214 3.82 7.14 -31.56
C GLN A 214 4.39 6.49 -30.30
N THR A 215 3.73 5.46 -29.78
CA THR A 215 4.16 4.75 -28.56
C THR A 215 5.33 3.79 -28.83
N GLY A 216 5.47 3.31 -30.08
CA GLY A 216 6.50 2.34 -30.46
C GLY A 216 6.30 0.92 -29.90
N VAL A 217 5.18 0.70 -29.19
CA VAL A 217 4.81 -0.59 -28.57
C VAL A 217 3.57 -1.13 -29.31
N THR A 218 3.58 -2.41 -29.61
CA THR A 218 2.51 -3.10 -30.37
C THR A 218 1.99 -4.32 -29.59
N PHE A 219 0.94 -5.00 -30.07
CA PHE A 219 0.44 -6.23 -29.45
C PHE A 219 1.45 -7.38 -29.48
N ARG A 220 2.51 -7.26 -30.30
CA ARG A 220 3.64 -8.20 -30.32
C ARG A 220 4.51 -8.10 -29.06
N ASP A 221 4.50 -6.95 -28.40
CA ASP A 221 5.32 -6.67 -27.20
C ASP A 221 4.56 -6.95 -25.90
N VAL A 222 3.26 -7.28 -26.00
CA VAL A 222 2.43 -7.74 -24.88
C VAL A 222 2.21 -9.23 -25.05
N ALA A 223 2.39 -10.04 -24.01
CA ALA A 223 2.23 -11.49 -24.08
C ALA A 223 1.27 -12.01 -23.01
N GLY A 224 0.64 -13.16 -23.28
CA GLY A 224 -0.15 -13.90 -22.29
C GLY A 224 -1.47 -13.26 -21.87
N GLN A 225 -2.03 -12.38 -22.70
CA GLN A 225 -3.27 -11.64 -22.44
C GLN A 225 -4.20 -11.72 -23.65
N ASP A 226 -4.45 -12.93 -24.14
CA ASP A 226 -5.11 -13.15 -25.42
C ASP A 226 -6.59 -12.72 -25.39
N GLU A 227 -7.33 -13.00 -24.31
CA GLU A 227 -8.72 -12.57 -24.18
C GLU A 227 -8.85 -11.03 -24.12
N ALA A 228 -7.94 -10.39 -23.38
CA ALA A 228 -7.90 -8.93 -23.29
C ALA A 228 -7.52 -8.29 -24.63
N LYS A 229 -6.58 -8.87 -25.39
CA LYS A 229 -6.21 -8.41 -26.73
C LYS A 229 -7.36 -8.56 -27.72
N GLU A 230 -8.10 -9.67 -27.70
CA GLU A 230 -9.27 -9.86 -28.57
C GLU A 230 -10.31 -8.77 -28.31
N SER A 231 -10.64 -8.53 -27.04
CA SER A 231 -11.57 -7.47 -26.63
C SER A 231 -11.11 -6.07 -27.06
N LEU A 232 -9.80 -5.80 -27.01
CA LEU A 232 -9.22 -4.53 -27.44
C LEU A 232 -9.08 -4.42 -28.96
N THR A 233 -9.05 -5.54 -29.69
CA THR A 233 -9.02 -5.54 -31.16
C THR A 233 -10.31 -4.96 -31.73
N GLU A 234 -11.45 -5.16 -31.06
CA GLU A 234 -12.71 -4.49 -31.40
C GLU A 234 -12.58 -2.95 -31.32
N ILE A 235 -11.89 -2.46 -30.28
CA ILE A 235 -11.66 -1.01 -30.08
C ILE A 235 -10.72 -0.46 -31.16
N ILE A 236 -9.78 -1.27 -31.66
CA ILE A 236 -8.87 -0.89 -32.75
C ILE A 236 -9.61 -0.85 -34.10
N ASP A 237 -10.41 -1.88 -34.45
CA ASP A 237 -11.22 -1.87 -35.69
C ASP A 237 -12.16 -0.67 -35.70
N PHE A 238 -12.71 -0.35 -34.54
CA PHE A 238 -13.51 0.84 -34.33
C PHE A 238 -12.78 2.15 -34.67
N LEU A 239 -11.54 2.33 -34.19
CA LEU A 239 -10.74 3.54 -34.47
C LEU A 239 -10.39 3.67 -35.95
N HIS A 240 -10.18 2.55 -36.64
CA HIS A 240 -9.90 2.55 -38.07
C HIS A 240 -11.15 2.75 -38.94
N ASN A 241 -12.28 2.15 -38.57
CA ASN A 241 -13.49 2.08 -39.40
C ASN A 241 -14.76 2.49 -38.62
N PRO A 242 -14.87 3.72 -38.09
CA PRO A 242 -16.03 4.12 -37.29
C PRO A 242 -17.35 4.09 -38.08
N GLN A 243 -17.29 4.34 -39.40
CA GLN A 243 -18.47 4.38 -40.28
C GLN A 243 -19.22 3.04 -40.34
N LYS A 244 -18.46 1.92 -40.38
CA LYS A 244 -19.00 0.56 -40.41
C LYS A 244 -19.97 0.30 -39.24
N TYR A 245 -19.69 0.89 -38.07
CA TYR A 245 -20.52 0.75 -36.88
C TYR A 245 -21.67 1.75 -36.85
N THR A 246 -21.45 3.00 -37.29
CA THR A 246 -22.52 4.01 -37.36
C THR A 246 -23.61 3.64 -38.37
N ASP A 247 -23.23 3.03 -39.50
CA ASP A 247 -24.15 2.71 -40.61
C ASP A 247 -25.22 1.68 -40.21
N ILE A 248 -24.88 0.78 -39.29
CA ILE A 248 -25.80 -0.20 -38.70
C ILE A 248 -26.49 0.31 -37.43
N GLY A 249 -26.22 1.57 -37.02
CA GLY A 249 -26.78 2.20 -35.83
C GLY A 249 -26.16 1.72 -34.51
N ALA A 250 -24.99 1.07 -34.54
CA ALA A 250 -24.30 0.65 -33.33
C ALA A 250 -23.75 1.86 -32.58
N LYS A 251 -23.96 1.89 -31.26
CA LYS A 251 -23.38 2.92 -30.39
C LYS A 251 -21.92 2.60 -30.13
N LEU A 252 -21.09 3.58 -30.42
CA LEU A 252 -19.65 3.55 -30.28
C LEU A 252 -19.30 3.57 -28.78
N PRO A 253 -18.45 2.67 -28.26
CA PRO A 253 -18.06 2.67 -26.86
C PRO A 253 -17.24 3.93 -26.55
N LYS A 254 -17.63 4.67 -25.50
CA LYS A 254 -16.92 5.90 -25.11
C LYS A 254 -15.65 5.62 -24.31
N GLY A 255 -15.63 4.52 -23.55
CA GLY A 255 -14.45 4.11 -22.82
C GLY A 255 -14.46 2.65 -22.37
N ALA A 256 -13.27 2.18 -22.00
CA ALA A 256 -13.06 0.86 -21.44
C ALA A 256 -12.18 0.94 -20.18
N LEU A 257 -12.56 0.15 -19.17
CA LEU A 257 -11.83 0.02 -17.91
C LEU A 257 -11.03 -1.29 -17.92
N LEU A 258 -9.72 -1.16 -17.85
CA LEU A 258 -8.76 -2.23 -17.67
C LEU A 258 -8.62 -2.55 -16.17
N VAL A 259 -9.01 -3.76 -15.79
CA VAL A 259 -9.07 -4.18 -14.39
C VAL A 259 -8.15 -5.36 -14.18
N GLY A 260 -7.31 -5.34 -13.16
CA GLY A 260 -6.48 -6.50 -12.85
C GLY A 260 -5.46 -6.21 -11.76
N PRO A 261 -4.73 -7.23 -11.28
CA PRO A 261 -3.67 -7.07 -10.29
C PRO A 261 -2.57 -6.10 -10.78
N PRO A 262 -1.81 -5.47 -9.86
CA PRO A 262 -0.65 -4.66 -10.25
C PRO A 262 0.37 -5.51 -11.01
N GLY A 263 1.08 -4.90 -11.95
CA GLY A 263 2.15 -5.57 -12.70
C GLY A 263 1.71 -6.53 -13.81
N THR A 264 0.42 -6.64 -14.15
CA THR A 264 -0.08 -7.43 -15.30
C THR A 264 0.07 -6.75 -16.65
N GLY A 265 0.63 -5.54 -16.70
CA GLY A 265 0.89 -4.83 -17.96
C GLY A 265 -0.29 -4.00 -18.49
N LYS A 266 -1.22 -3.56 -17.64
CA LYS A 266 -2.37 -2.72 -18.04
C LYS A 266 -1.97 -1.47 -18.85
N THR A 267 -0.99 -0.72 -18.35
CA THR A 267 -0.43 0.47 -19.01
C THR A 267 0.28 0.11 -20.32
N LEU A 268 0.99 -1.03 -20.36
CA LEU A 268 1.66 -1.51 -21.57
C LEU A 268 0.65 -1.90 -22.64
N LEU A 269 -0.44 -2.57 -22.24
CA LEU A 269 -1.54 -2.96 -23.12
C LEU A 269 -2.24 -1.73 -23.70
N ALA A 270 -2.52 -0.70 -22.89
CA ALA A 270 -3.09 0.55 -23.38
C ALA A 270 -2.18 1.25 -24.41
N LYS A 271 -0.86 1.28 -24.18
CA LYS A 271 0.12 1.80 -25.15
C LYS A 271 0.17 0.98 -26.44
N ALA A 272 0.02 -0.33 -26.33
CA ALA A 272 -0.01 -1.24 -27.46
C ALA A 272 -1.25 -1.04 -28.34
N VAL A 273 -2.42 -0.78 -27.74
CA VAL A 273 -3.66 -0.44 -28.48
C VAL A 273 -3.45 0.81 -29.33
N ALA A 274 -2.85 1.86 -28.76
CA ALA A 274 -2.57 3.08 -29.49
C ALA A 274 -1.54 2.88 -30.62
N GLY A 275 -0.53 2.02 -30.39
CA GLY A 275 0.47 1.66 -31.39
C GLY A 275 -0.11 0.86 -32.56
N GLU A 276 -0.98 -0.11 -32.28
CA GLU A 276 -1.69 -0.89 -33.30
C GLU A 276 -2.66 -0.03 -34.12
N ALA A 277 -3.42 0.86 -33.45
CA ALA A 277 -4.33 1.78 -34.11
C ALA A 277 -3.61 2.95 -34.82
N ASN A 278 -2.31 3.14 -34.56
CA ASN A 278 -1.48 4.26 -35.05
C ASN A 278 -2.13 5.64 -34.79
N VAL A 279 -2.67 5.84 -33.59
CA VAL A 279 -3.30 7.09 -33.14
C VAL A 279 -2.51 7.73 -31.99
N PRO A 280 -2.59 9.06 -31.81
CA PRO A 280 -1.95 9.73 -30.68
C PRO A 280 -2.42 9.20 -29.33
N PHE A 281 -1.47 9.05 -28.39
CA PHE A 281 -1.71 8.52 -27.05
C PHE A 281 -1.46 9.61 -26.00
N PHE A 282 -2.49 9.88 -25.20
CA PHE A 282 -2.43 10.78 -24.05
C PHE A 282 -2.38 9.95 -22.78
N SER A 283 -1.29 10.04 -22.01
CA SER A 283 -1.14 9.30 -20.74
C SER A 283 -1.13 10.26 -19.56
N ILE A 284 -2.02 10.06 -18.60
CA ILE A 284 -2.09 10.83 -17.36
C ILE A 284 -2.33 9.89 -16.18
N SER A 285 -1.69 10.16 -15.04
CA SER A 285 -1.96 9.43 -13.80
C SER A 285 -3.18 10.02 -13.08
N GLY A 286 -4.04 9.18 -12.51
CA GLY A 286 -5.17 9.62 -11.70
C GLY A 286 -4.73 10.52 -10.55
N SER A 287 -3.57 10.22 -9.96
CA SER A 287 -2.96 11.03 -8.89
C SER A 287 -2.58 12.45 -9.32
N ASP A 288 -2.34 12.71 -10.62
CA ASP A 288 -2.03 14.06 -11.12
C ASP A 288 -3.22 15.02 -11.05
N PHE A 289 -4.43 14.49 -10.82
CA PHE A 289 -5.64 15.28 -10.66
C PHE A 289 -5.97 15.60 -9.21
N VAL A 290 -5.28 15.00 -8.23
CA VAL A 290 -5.51 15.24 -6.80
C VAL A 290 -4.50 16.28 -6.32
N GLU A 291 -4.96 17.50 -6.06
CA GLU A 291 -4.12 18.60 -5.59
C GLU A 291 -4.68 19.30 -4.34
N MET A 292 -3.82 20.05 -3.63
CA MET A 292 -4.21 20.80 -2.43
C MET A 292 -5.21 21.94 -2.71
N PHE A 293 -5.34 22.37 -3.98
CA PHE A 293 -6.20 23.48 -4.36
C PHE A 293 -7.49 22.97 -5.03
N VAL A 294 -8.62 23.28 -4.40
CA VAL A 294 -9.95 22.95 -4.91
C VAL A 294 -10.14 23.50 -6.32
N GLY A 295 -10.62 22.64 -7.23
CA GLY A 295 -10.95 23.01 -8.61
C GLY A 295 -9.79 22.95 -9.61
N VAL A 296 -8.54 22.74 -9.17
CA VAL A 296 -7.41 22.57 -10.10
C VAL A 296 -7.52 21.26 -10.85
N GLY A 297 -7.84 20.15 -10.17
CA GLY A 297 -8.08 18.85 -10.79
C GLY A 297 -9.17 18.91 -11.87
N ALA A 298 -10.33 19.51 -11.55
CA ALA A 298 -11.42 19.72 -12.50
C ALA A 298 -11.02 20.58 -13.72
N SER A 299 -10.17 21.60 -13.56
CA SER A 299 -9.67 22.37 -14.71
C SER A 299 -8.78 21.51 -15.62
N ARG A 300 -7.92 20.66 -15.04
CA ARG A 300 -7.05 19.76 -15.81
C ARG A 300 -7.82 18.75 -16.63
N VAL A 301 -8.91 18.20 -16.05
CA VAL A 301 -9.82 17.30 -16.80
C VAL A 301 -10.40 18.03 -18.01
N ARG A 302 -10.89 19.27 -17.85
CA ARG A 302 -11.41 20.07 -18.97
C ARG A 302 -10.36 20.30 -20.06
N ASP A 303 -9.15 20.69 -19.66
CA ASP A 303 -8.08 20.96 -20.61
C ASP A 303 -7.61 19.69 -21.34
N LEU A 304 -7.57 18.54 -20.66
CA LEU A 304 -7.28 17.24 -21.26
C LEU A 304 -8.26 16.90 -22.39
N PHE A 305 -9.57 16.94 -22.12
CA PHE A 305 -10.58 16.62 -23.14
C PHE A 305 -10.59 17.63 -24.29
N LYS A 306 -10.30 18.90 -24.00
CA LYS A 306 -10.18 19.95 -25.01
C LYS A 306 -8.98 19.72 -25.94
N GLU A 307 -7.82 19.33 -25.42
CA GLU A 307 -6.66 19.01 -26.26
C GLU A 307 -6.87 17.69 -27.02
N ALA A 308 -7.42 16.66 -26.37
CA ALA A 308 -7.75 15.39 -27.02
C ALA A 308 -8.71 15.59 -28.20
N SER A 309 -9.77 16.40 -28.02
CA SER A 309 -10.72 16.68 -29.10
C SER A 309 -10.12 17.42 -30.31
N LYS A 310 -8.98 18.11 -30.18
CA LYS A 310 -8.31 18.76 -31.32
C LYS A 310 -7.49 17.79 -32.16
N VAL A 311 -7.04 16.70 -31.54
CA VAL A 311 -6.10 15.72 -32.10
C VAL A 311 -6.80 14.42 -32.47
N ALA A 312 -8.13 14.37 -32.33
CA ALA A 312 -8.95 13.20 -32.64
C ALA A 312 -8.79 12.74 -34.11
N PRO A 313 -8.76 11.42 -34.39
CA PRO A 313 -8.94 10.30 -33.46
C PRO A 313 -7.72 10.07 -32.55
N CYS A 314 -7.95 9.81 -31.26
CA CYS A 314 -6.88 9.60 -30.27
C CYS A 314 -7.35 8.75 -29.09
N ILE A 315 -6.40 8.23 -28.31
CA ILE A 315 -6.67 7.50 -27.07
C ILE A 315 -6.23 8.33 -25.88
N VAL A 316 -7.12 8.47 -24.89
CA VAL A 316 -6.82 9.06 -23.58
C VAL A 316 -6.74 7.95 -22.55
N PHE A 317 -5.60 7.79 -21.91
CA PHE A 317 -5.35 6.79 -20.87
C PHE A 317 -5.19 7.45 -19.51
N ILE A 318 -6.00 7.00 -18.55
CA ILE A 318 -5.94 7.40 -17.14
C ILE A 318 -5.49 6.19 -16.31
N ASP A 319 -4.26 6.20 -15.81
CA ASP A 319 -3.79 5.19 -14.87
C ASP A 319 -4.31 5.46 -13.46
N GLU A 320 -4.40 4.44 -12.60
CA GLU A 320 -4.85 4.57 -11.21
C GLU A 320 -6.14 5.39 -11.04
N ILE A 321 -7.16 5.14 -11.87
CA ILE A 321 -8.41 5.93 -11.83
C ILE A 321 -9.11 5.87 -10.47
N ASP A 322 -8.82 4.87 -9.63
CA ASP A 322 -9.33 4.77 -8.26
C ASP A 322 -8.89 5.91 -7.33
N THR A 323 -7.83 6.66 -7.66
CA THR A 323 -7.44 7.85 -6.88
C THR A 323 -8.46 8.98 -6.97
N ILE A 324 -9.15 9.12 -8.10
CA ILE A 324 -10.22 10.12 -8.33
C ILE A 324 -11.62 9.51 -8.34
N GLY A 325 -11.71 8.23 -8.69
CA GLY A 325 -12.96 7.51 -8.87
C GLY A 325 -13.50 6.84 -7.61
N LYS A 326 -12.90 7.04 -6.44
CA LYS A 326 -13.33 6.37 -5.21
C LYS A 326 -14.75 6.77 -4.81
N SER A 327 -15.58 5.78 -4.50
CA SER A 327 -16.95 5.96 -4.00
C SER A 327 -17.00 6.83 -2.74
N ARG A 328 -18.12 7.53 -2.56
CA ARG A 328 -18.37 8.42 -1.42
C ARG A 328 -18.36 7.63 -0.11
N ASP A 329 -17.22 7.62 0.58
CA ASP A 329 -17.19 7.23 1.99
C ASP A 329 -17.81 8.36 2.80
N ASN A 330 -18.87 8.05 3.55
CA ASN A 330 -19.70 8.96 4.35
C ASN A 330 -18.96 9.61 5.55
N ARG A 331 -17.63 9.73 5.48
CA ARG A 331 -16.77 10.32 6.51
C ARG A 331 -16.59 11.82 6.24
N MET A 332 -17.22 12.60 7.11
CA MET A 332 -17.25 14.07 7.14
C MET A 332 -15.83 14.68 6.97
N GLY A 333 -15.61 15.44 5.88
CA GLY A 333 -14.65 16.57 5.90
C GLY A 333 -13.38 16.56 5.03
N GLY A 334 -13.24 15.75 3.98
CA GLY A 334 -11.99 15.75 3.18
C GLY A 334 -12.06 15.34 1.71
N ASN A 335 -13.25 15.30 1.10
CA ASN A 335 -13.45 14.73 -0.25
C ASN A 335 -13.77 15.74 -1.36
N ASP A 336 -13.95 17.01 -1.05
CA ASP A 336 -14.61 17.96 -1.97
C ASP A 336 -13.85 18.16 -3.30
N GLU A 337 -12.51 18.16 -3.26
CA GLU A 337 -11.68 18.29 -4.45
C GLU A 337 -11.75 17.06 -5.36
N ARG A 338 -11.62 15.86 -4.78
CA ARG A 338 -11.73 14.60 -5.51
C ARG A 338 -13.11 14.46 -6.14
N GLU A 339 -14.16 14.76 -5.39
CA GLU A 339 -15.54 14.69 -5.88
C GLU A 339 -15.81 15.69 -7.00
N GLN A 340 -15.28 16.91 -6.89
CA GLN A 340 -15.42 17.91 -7.96
C GLN A 340 -14.71 17.45 -9.25
N THR A 341 -13.49 16.94 -9.12
CA THR A 341 -12.71 16.39 -10.23
C THR A 341 -13.42 15.20 -10.88
N LEU A 342 -13.96 14.28 -10.08
CA LEU A 342 -14.74 13.13 -10.56
C LEU A 342 -15.99 13.59 -11.33
N ASN A 343 -16.78 14.49 -10.75
CA ASN A 343 -17.99 15.00 -11.40
C ASN A 343 -17.67 15.72 -12.72
N GLN A 344 -16.54 16.42 -12.79
CA GLN A 344 -16.07 17.02 -14.03
C GLN A 344 -15.71 15.96 -15.08
N LEU A 345 -15.02 14.88 -14.69
CA LEU A 345 -14.71 13.76 -15.59
C LEU A 345 -16.00 13.14 -16.14
N LEU A 346 -17.00 12.91 -15.28
CA LEU A 346 -18.31 12.40 -15.70
C LEU A 346 -19.01 13.35 -16.69
N ALA A 347 -18.96 14.66 -16.44
CA ALA A 347 -19.56 15.66 -17.33
C ALA A 347 -18.87 15.70 -18.71
N GLU A 348 -17.54 15.59 -18.77
CA GLU A 348 -16.80 15.53 -20.04
C GLU A 348 -17.08 14.23 -20.80
N MET A 349 -17.18 13.10 -20.11
CA MET A 349 -17.53 11.80 -20.72
C MET A 349 -18.94 11.80 -21.32
N ASP A 350 -19.91 12.37 -20.60
CA ASP A 350 -21.29 12.48 -21.08
C ASP A 350 -21.40 13.49 -22.25
N GLY A 351 -20.65 14.59 -22.19
CA GLY A 351 -20.67 15.68 -23.16
C GLY A 351 -19.89 15.42 -24.47
N PHE A 352 -19.05 14.40 -24.52
CA PHE A 352 -18.27 14.08 -25.72
C PHE A 352 -19.09 13.35 -26.79
N ASP A 353 -18.90 13.77 -28.06
CA ASP A 353 -19.49 13.13 -29.23
C ASP A 353 -18.62 11.95 -29.68
N PRO A 354 -19.10 10.69 -29.52
CA PRO A 354 -18.28 9.52 -29.81
C PRO A 354 -17.91 9.39 -31.29
N THR A 355 -18.61 10.08 -32.20
CA THR A 355 -18.31 10.05 -33.65
C THR A 355 -16.95 10.67 -34.00
N LYS A 356 -16.39 11.52 -33.11
CA LYS A 356 -15.07 12.12 -33.29
C LYS A 356 -13.92 11.12 -33.13
N GLY A 357 -14.17 9.91 -32.60
CA GLY A 357 -13.15 8.87 -32.47
C GLY A 357 -12.16 9.10 -31.32
N VAL A 358 -12.60 9.67 -30.19
CA VAL A 358 -11.81 9.72 -28.95
C VAL A 358 -12.30 8.62 -28.02
N ILE A 359 -11.36 7.80 -27.52
CA ILE A 359 -11.66 6.69 -26.62
C ILE A 359 -10.92 6.89 -25.31
N LEU A 360 -11.66 6.73 -24.22
CA LEU A 360 -11.10 6.78 -22.87
C LEU A 360 -10.76 5.36 -22.38
N LEU A 361 -9.49 5.10 -22.15
CA LEU A 361 -9.02 3.91 -21.45
C LEU A 361 -8.66 4.29 -20.02
N ALA A 362 -9.06 3.48 -19.05
CA ALA A 362 -8.64 3.67 -17.67
C ALA A 362 -8.11 2.37 -17.09
N ALA A 363 -7.14 2.43 -16.18
CA ALA A 363 -6.65 1.27 -15.45
C ALA A 363 -6.90 1.40 -13.95
N THR A 364 -7.29 0.30 -13.31
CA THR A 364 -7.36 0.22 -11.85
C THR A 364 -6.93 -1.15 -11.34
N ASN A 365 -6.39 -1.16 -10.13
CA ASN A 365 -6.18 -2.38 -9.36
C ASN A 365 -7.36 -2.68 -8.42
N ARG A 366 -8.33 -1.76 -8.31
CA ARG A 366 -9.40 -1.77 -7.30
C ARG A 366 -10.76 -1.43 -7.91
N PRO A 367 -11.34 -2.30 -8.74
CA PRO A 367 -12.65 -2.05 -9.33
C PRO A 367 -13.75 -1.88 -8.28
N GLU A 368 -13.61 -2.48 -7.10
CA GLU A 368 -14.61 -2.48 -6.03
C GLU A 368 -14.77 -1.13 -5.34
N VAL A 369 -13.72 -0.29 -5.30
CA VAL A 369 -13.79 1.03 -4.65
C VAL A 369 -14.27 2.12 -5.60
N LEU A 370 -14.44 1.81 -6.88
CA LEU A 370 -14.87 2.78 -7.88
C LEU A 370 -16.33 3.16 -7.73
N ASP A 371 -16.63 4.43 -7.95
CA ASP A 371 -17.99 4.96 -8.01
C ASP A 371 -18.74 4.29 -9.17
N GLN A 372 -19.91 3.72 -8.85
CA GLN A 372 -20.79 3.06 -9.82
C GLN A 372 -21.22 4.00 -10.95
N ALA A 373 -21.18 5.31 -10.73
CA ALA A 373 -21.41 6.31 -11.77
C ALA A 373 -20.43 6.16 -12.95
N LEU A 374 -19.16 5.81 -12.71
CA LEU A 374 -18.17 5.62 -13.78
C LEU A 374 -18.50 4.41 -14.67
N LEU A 375 -19.12 3.38 -14.10
CA LEU A 375 -19.43 2.10 -14.74
C LEU A 375 -20.79 2.10 -15.47
N ARG A 376 -21.50 3.23 -15.49
CA ARG A 376 -22.81 3.32 -16.18
C ARG A 376 -22.63 3.35 -17.70
N PRO A 377 -23.59 2.79 -18.47
CA PRO A 377 -23.58 2.89 -19.93
C PRO A 377 -23.49 4.35 -20.44
N GLY A 378 -22.68 4.59 -21.45
CA GLY A 378 -22.25 5.90 -21.93
C GLY A 378 -20.94 6.42 -21.32
N ARG A 379 -20.25 5.63 -20.49
CA ARG A 379 -19.00 6.01 -19.81
C ARG A 379 -17.94 4.92 -19.98
N PHE A 380 -17.58 4.19 -18.92
CA PHE A 380 -16.77 2.98 -19.05
C PHE A 380 -17.67 1.77 -19.32
N ASP A 381 -18.09 1.67 -20.58
CA ASP A 381 -19.09 0.69 -21.02
C ASP A 381 -18.54 -0.73 -21.13
N ARG A 382 -17.21 -0.84 -21.27
CA ARG A 382 -16.50 -2.11 -21.35
C ARG A 382 -15.61 -2.25 -20.12
N ARG A 383 -15.71 -3.40 -19.45
CA ARG A 383 -14.76 -3.83 -18.44
C ARG A 383 -13.95 -4.98 -19.02
N ILE A 384 -12.65 -4.78 -19.11
CA ILE A 384 -11.71 -5.77 -19.64
C ILE A 384 -10.85 -6.22 -18.46
N THR A 385 -11.05 -7.46 -18.04
CA THR A 385 -10.26 -8.07 -16.98
C THR A 385 -8.93 -8.54 -17.55
N ILE A 386 -7.84 -8.24 -16.84
CA ILE A 386 -6.46 -8.59 -17.18
C ILE A 386 -5.94 -9.39 -15.99
N ASP A 387 -6.11 -10.70 -16.10
CA ASP A 387 -5.74 -11.64 -15.05
C ASP A 387 -4.25 -11.97 -15.09
N ARG A 388 -3.81 -12.77 -14.11
CA ARG A 388 -2.44 -13.26 -14.08
C ARG A 388 -2.21 -14.20 -15.27
N PRO A 389 -1.02 -14.18 -15.89
CA PRO A 389 -0.75 -15.03 -17.05
C PRO A 389 -0.79 -16.52 -16.66
N ASN A 390 -1.46 -17.32 -17.48
CA ASN A 390 -1.39 -18.79 -17.44
C ASN A 390 0.01 -19.30 -17.86
N LEU A 391 0.30 -20.60 -17.77
CA LEU A 391 1.60 -21.16 -18.16
C LEU A 391 2.04 -20.72 -19.58
N ALA A 392 1.14 -20.79 -20.56
CA ALA A 392 1.45 -20.38 -21.94
C ALA A 392 1.78 -18.89 -22.01
N GLY A 393 1.05 -18.06 -21.28
CA GLY A 393 1.25 -16.63 -21.16
C GLY A 393 2.55 -16.28 -20.45
N ARG A 394 2.94 -17.03 -19.40
CA ARG A 394 4.24 -16.86 -18.73
C ARG A 394 5.39 -17.22 -19.66
N ILE A 395 5.29 -18.31 -20.42
CA ILE A 395 6.28 -18.68 -21.44
C ILE A 395 6.41 -17.57 -22.49
N ALA A 396 5.29 -17.09 -23.03
CA ALA A 396 5.30 -16.01 -24.01
C ALA A 396 5.88 -14.70 -23.44
N THR A 397 5.57 -14.38 -22.18
CA THR A 397 6.10 -13.20 -21.48
C THR A 397 7.62 -13.31 -21.29
N LEU A 398 8.11 -14.47 -20.85
CA LEU A 398 9.54 -14.74 -20.76
C LEU A 398 10.22 -14.64 -22.14
N GLN A 399 9.59 -15.11 -23.21
CA GLN A 399 10.13 -14.98 -24.58
C GLN A 399 10.25 -13.51 -25.02
N VAL A 400 9.25 -12.68 -24.74
CA VAL A 400 9.31 -11.24 -25.05
C VAL A 400 10.46 -10.56 -24.31
N HIS A 401 10.61 -10.81 -23.01
CA HIS A 401 11.65 -10.18 -22.20
C HIS A 401 13.06 -10.74 -22.46
N THR A 402 13.17 -11.99 -22.93
CA THR A 402 14.47 -12.60 -23.28
C THR A 402 14.91 -12.30 -24.71
N ARG A 403 14.07 -11.71 -25.57
CA ARG A 403 14.39 -11.42 -26.98
C ARG A 403 15.68 -10.62 -27.16
N ASN A 404 15.94 -9.66 -26.27
CA ASN A 404 17.11 -8.79 -26.33
C ASN A 404 18.29 -9.29 -25.47
N ILE A 405 18.16 -10.46 -24.83
CA ILE A 405 19.15 -11.05 -23.93
C ILE A 405 19.77 -12.26 -24.59
N LYS A 406 21.09 -12.42 -24.44
CA LYS A 406 21.81 -13.57 -24.98
C LYS A 406 21.67 -14.74 -24.01
N LEU A 407 20.81 -15.71 -24.36
CA LEU A 407 20.64 -16.95 -23.61
C LEU A 407 21.62 -18.02 -24.10
N ALA A 408 22.04 -18.90 -23.18
CA ALA A 408 22.75 -20.12 -23.53
C ALA A 408 21.79 -21.17 -24.15
N GLU A 409 22.35 -22.11 -24.93
CA GLU A 409 21.59 -23.16 -25.63
C GLU A 409 20.82 -24.12 -24.70
N ASP A 410 21.24 -24.24 -23.44
CA ASP A 410 20.65 -25.14 -22.44
C ASP A 410 19.43 -24.56 -21.71
N VAL A 411 19.11 -23.28 -21.93
CA VAL A 411 18.02 -22.59 -21.24
C VAL A 411 16.67 -23.16 -21.67
N ASN A 412 15.88 -23.58 -20.67
CA ASN A 412 14.52 -24.07 -20.84
C ASN A 412 13.53 -23.14 -20.12
N LEU A 413 12.92 -22.24 -20.89
CA LEU A 413 11.94 -21.28 -20.39
C LEU A 413 10.67 -21.95 -19.84
N LYS A 414 10.33 -23.17 -20.28
CA LYS A 414 9.15 -23.89 -19.77
C LYS A 414 9.33 -24.26 -18.29
N LYS A 415 10.54 -24.70 -17.90
CA LYS A 415 10.85 -25.01 -16.49
C LYS A 415 10.77 -23.75 -15.62
N VAL A 416 11.27 -22.62 -16.12
CA VAL A 416 11.19 -21.33 -15.41
C VAL A 416 9.74 -20.86 -15.28
N ALA A 417 8.93 -21.04 -16.33
CA ALA A 417 7.51 -20.68 -16.31
C ALA A 417 6.68 -21.53 -15.33
N LEU A 418 7.05 -22.79 -15.13
CA LEU A 418 6.45 -23.66 -14.11
C LEU A 418 6.85 -23.21 -12.69
N ALA A 419 8.13 -22.90 -12.48
CA ALA A 419 8.62 -22.39 -11.20
C ALA A 419 7.95 -21.06 -10.80
N THR A 420 7.73 -20.18 -11.77
CA THR A 420 7.14 -18.84 -11.59
C THR A 420 5.61 -18.84 -11.59
N ALA A 421 4.99 -19.92 -11.10
CA ALA A 421 3.54 -20.00 -10.96
C ALA A 421 3.02 -18.84 -10.09
N GLY A 422 1.99 -18.15 -10.59
CA GLY A 422 1.40 -16.99 -9.91
C GLY A 422 2.15 -15.66 -10.08
N CYS A 423 3.36 -15.63 -10.65
CA CYS A 423 4.06 -14.37 -10.95
C CYS A 423 3.32 -13.54 -12.01
N VAL A 424 3.34 -12.21 -11.86
CA VAL A 424 2.80 -11.30 -12.88
C VAL A 424 3.86 -10.94 -13.93
N GLY A 425 3.45 -10.33 -15.03
CA GLY A 425 4.37 -9.98 -16.13
C GLY A 425 5.54 -9.09 -15.68
N ALA A 426 5.29 -8.15 -14.77
CA ALA A 426 6.34 -7.32 -14.18
C ALA A 426 7.38 -8.13 -13.37
N ASP A 427 6.95 -9.15 -12.62
CA ASP A 427 7.85 -10.02 -11.86
C ASP A 427 8.73 -10.84 -12.80
N LEU A 428 8.14 -11.36 -13.89
CA LEU A 428 8.88 -12.11 -14.92
C LEU A 428 9.90 -11.23 -15.63
N ALA A 429 9.55 -9.98 -15.94
CA ALA A 429 10.47 -9.00 -16.52
C ALA A 429 11.65 -8.71 -15.57
N ASN A 430 11.36 -8.55 -14.27
CA ASN A 430 12.37 -8.30 -13.26
C ASN A 430 13.31 -9.51 -13.07
N LEU A 431 12.75 -10.73 -13.01
CA LEU A 431 13.50 -11.99 -12.93
C LEU A 431 14.49 -12.13 -14.08
N VAL A 432 14.03 -11.90 -15.31
CA VAL A 432 14.88 -11.99 -16.51
C VAL A 432 16.01 -10.94 -16.46
N ASN A 433 15.72 -9.73 -15.98
CA ASN A 433 16.72 -8.69 -15.80
C ASN A 433 17.75 -9.03 -14.71
N GLU A 434 17.31 -9.55 -13.56
CA GLU A 434 18.21 -10.00 -12.49
C GLU A 434 19.09 -11.17 -12.92
N ALA A 435 18.57 -12.09 -13.73
CA ALA A 435 19.37 -13.17 -14.32
C ALA A 435 20.48 -12.62 -15.23
N ALA A 436 20.17 -11.62 -16.05
CA ALA A 436 21.16 -10.95 -16.89
C ALA A 436 22.21 -10.21 -16.05
N LEU A 437 21.80 -9.48 -15.02
CA LEU A 437 22.72 -8.81 -14.09
C LEU A 437 23.61 -9.80 -13.35
N ARG A 438 23.08 -10.95 -12.92
CA ARG A 438 23.86 -12.02 -12.28
C ARG A 438 24.90 -12.60 -13.23
N ALA A 439 24.55 -12.86 -14.49
CA ALA A 439 25.48 -13.32 -15.50
C ALA A 439 26.63 -12.32 -15.71
N VAL A 440 26.31 -11.02 -15.82
CA VAL A 440 27.31 -9.94 -15.93
C VAL A 440 28.20 -9.85 -14.70
N ARG A 441 27.64 -9.94 -13.47
CA ARG A 441 28.43 -9.95 -12.22
C ARG A 441 29.40 -11.12 -12.15
N LYS A 442 29.03 -12.29 -12.70
CA LYS A 442 29.90 -13.47 -12.83
C LYS A 442 30.87 -13.39 -14.02
N GLY A 443 30.92 -12.27 -14.75
CA GLY A 443 31.79 -12.07 -15.92
C GLY A 443 31.37 -12.88 -17.16
N ARG A 444 30.14 -13.40 -17.19
CA ARG A 444 29.61 -14.20 -18.31
C ARG A 444 28.97 -13.31 -19.37
N LYS A 445 29.01 -13.76 -20.62
CA LYS A 445 28.38 -13.09 -21.78
C LYS A 445 27.00 -13.66 -22.15
N LEU A 446 26.68 -14.83 -21.63
CA LEU A 446 25.43 -15.57 -21.87
C LEU A 446 24.75 -15.83 -20.52
N VAL A 447 23.43 -15.74 -20.50
CA VAL A 447 22.59 -16.09 -19.34
C VAL A 447 22.30 -17.60 -19.39
N THR A 448 22.57 -18.29 -18.29
CA THR A 448 22.37 -19.74 -18.16
C THR A 448 21.08 -20.08 -17.42
N GLN A 449 20.67 -21.36 -17.43
CA GLN A 449 19.51 -21.82 -16.67
C GLN A 449 19.65 -21.55 -15.16
N GLU A 450 20.86 -21.71 -14.62
CA GLU A 450 21.19 -21.42 -13.22
C GLU A 450 20.95 -19.94 -12.88
N ASP A 451 21.23 -19.01 -13.81
CA ASP A 451 21.02 -17.58 -13.57
C ASP A 451 19.53 -17.24 -13.46
N LEU A 452 18.69 -17.86 -14.29
CA LEU A 452 17.24 -17.64 -14.27
C LEU A 452 16.60 -18.20 -12.99
N LEU A 453 17.01 -19.39 -12.57
CA LEU A 453 16.51 -20.00 -11.34
C LEU A 453 17.03 -19.26 -10.09
N ALA A 454 18.30 -18.84 -10.07
CA ALA A 454 18.82 -18.02 -8.98
C ALA A 454 18.18 -16.62 -8.94
N ALA A 455 17.80 -16.06 -10.09
CA ALA A 455 17.06 -14.80 -10.14
C ALA A 455 15.63 -14.95 -9.62
N PHE A 456 14.97 -16.09 -9.89
CA PHE A 456 13.68 -16.41 -9.29
C PHE A 456 13.77 -16.47 -7.75
N GLU A 457 14.76 -17.17 -7.23
CA GLU A 457 15.03 -17.23 -5.78
C GLU A 457 15.28 -15.84 -5.19
N LEU A 458 16.06 -15.01 -5.89
CA LEU A 458 16.32 -13.64 -5.49
C LEU A 458 15.04 -12.78 -5.42
N VAL A 459 14.11 -12.96 -6.36
CA VAL A 459 12.83 -12.24 -6.39
C VAL A 459 11.91 -12.68 -5.26
N ILE A 460 11.91 -13.97 -4.92
CA ILE A 460 11.05 -14.51 -3.84
C ILE A 460 11.66 -14.30 -2.46
N ALA A 461 12.87 -14.80 -2.22
CA ALA A 461 13.50 -14.83 -0.89
C ALA A 461 14.34 -13.57 -0.59
N GLY A 462 14.65 -12.77 -1.61
CA GLY A 462 15.56 -11.62 -1.51
C GLY A 462 17.04 -12.02 -1.65
N THR A 463 17.94 -11.07 -1.44
CA THR A 463 19.39 -11.30 -1.53
C THR A 463 19.91 -12.13 -0.36
N GLU A 464 20.89 -13.00 -0.61
CA GLU A 464 21.63 -13.71 0.43
C GLU A 464 22.36 -12.73 1.37
N LYS A 465 22.18 -12.89 2.69
CA LYS A 465 22.89 -12.08 3.70
C LYS A 465 24.32 -12.59 3.89
N LYS A 466 25.26 -12.02 3.14
CA LYS A 466 26.71 -12.27 3.32
C LYS A 466 27.17 -11.69 4.66
N GLY A 467 27.38 -12.54 5.66
CA GLY A 467 27.91 -12.16 6.98
C GLY A 467 27.00 -12.43 8.17
N SER A 468 25.83 -13.04 7.98
CA SER A 468 25.04 -13.58 9.10
C SER A 468 25.69 -14.87 9.58
N VAL A 469 26.48 -14.80 10.65
CA VAL A 469 27.06 -15.99 11.29
C VAL A 469 26.02 -16.55 12.25
N LEU A 470 25.29 -17.57 11.82
CA LEU A 470 24.44 -18.37 12.71
C LEU A 470 25.34 -19.20 13.63
N THR A 471 24.94 -19.35 14.89
CA THR A 471 25.60 -20.32 15.78
C THR A 471 25.39 -21.74 15.26
N GLU A 472 26.28 -22.67 15.61
CA GLU A 472 26.14 -24.10 15.24
C GLU A 472 24.79 -24.68 15.67
N PHE A 473 24.27 -24.25 16.83
CA PHE A 473 22.97 -24.65 17.32
C PHE A 473 21.83 -24.10 16.46
N GLU A 474 21.86 -22.81 16.10
CA GLU A 474 20.87 -22.19 15.21
C GLU A 474 20.92 -22.81 13.81
N LYS A 475 22.12 -23.03 13.26
CA LYS A 475 22.30 -23.68 11.96
C LYS A 475 21.70 -25.08 11.94
N LYS A 476 21.94 -25.87 13.01
CA LYS A 476 21.33 -27.19 13.20
C LYS A 476 19.81 -27.10 13.34
N LEU A 477 19.31 -26.13 14.09
CA LEU A 477 17.87 -25.93 14.28
C LEU A 477 17.16 -25.62 12.96
N VAL A 478 17.70 -24.68 12.18
CA VAL A 478 17.19 -24.32 10.85
C VAL A 478 17.27 -25.54 9.91
N ALA A 479 18.37 -26.31 9.95
CA ALA A 479 18.48 -27.51 9.13
C ALA A 479 17.38 -28.56 9.43
N TYR A 480 17.08 -28.81 10.72
CA TYR A 480 15.96 -29.69 11.07
C TYR A 480 14.61 -29.13 10.67
N HIS A 481 14.43 -27.82 10.79
CA HIS A 481 13.20 -27.14 10.39
C HIS A 481 12.94 -27.31 8.89
N GLU A 482 13.92 -26.98 8.04
CA GLU A 482 13.78 -27.07 6.58
C GLU A 482 13.64 -28.51 6.10
N VAL A 483 14.45 -29.43 6.64
CA VAL A 483 14.32 -30.85 6.30
C VAL A 483 12.98 -31.40 6.80
N GLY A 484 12.41 -30.86 7.88
CA GLY A 484 11.06 -31.19 8.35
C GLY A 484 9.99 -30.96 7.29
N HIS A 485 9.96 -29.76 6.68
CA HIS A 485 9.06 -29.48 5.55
C HIS A 485 9.28 -30.45 4.39
N ALA A 486 10.54 -30.66 4.01
CA ALA A 486 10.87 -31.51 2.88
C ALA A 486 10.48 -32.98 3.10
N MET A 487 10.69 -33.52 4.32
CA MET A 487 10.37 -34.91 4.67
C MET A 487 8.87 -35.16 4.66
N VAL A 488 8.09 -34.22 5.20
CA VAL A 488 6.63 -34.29 5.18
C VAL A 488 6.12 -34.20 3.74
N ALA A 489 6.68 -33.29 2.93
CA ALA A 489 6.32 -33.16 1.52
C ALA A 489 6.65 -34.45 0.73
N TYR A 490 7.80 -35.06 0.97
CA TYR A 490 8.23 -36.27 0.27
C TYR A 490 7.40 -37.52 0.61
N LYS A 491 6.95 -37.66 1.86
CA LYS A 491 6.23 -38.86 2.32
C LYS A 491 4.73 -38.81 2.04
N GLN A 492 4.18 -37.65 1.69
CA GLN A 492 2.78 -37.49 1.34
C GLN A 492 2.54 -37.65 -0.17
N LYS A 493 1.32 -38.04 -0.55
CA LYS A 493 0.95 -38.29 -1.96
C LYS A 493 0.48 -37.03 -2.71
N ASN A 494 -0.21 -36.13 -2.01
CA ASN A 494 -0.91 -34.98 -2.61
C ASN A 494 -0.11 -33.68 -2.47
N THR A 495 1.21 -33.79 -2.44
CA THR A 495 2.16 -32.70 -2.21
C THR A 495 2.96 -32.39 -3.47
N GLU A 496 3.48 -31.17 -3.53
CA GLU A 496 4.37 -30.75 -4.60
C GLU A 496 5.80 -31.28 -4.32
N PRO A 497 6.54 -31.76 -5.33
CA PRO A 497 7.86 -32.31 -5.13
C PRO A 497 8.85 -31.25 -4.64
N VAL A 498 9.77 -31.68 -3.77
CA VAL A 498 10.86 -30.86 -3.27
C VAL A 498 11.86 -30.61 -4.39
N GLN A 499 12.20 -29.36 -4.66
CA GLN A 499 13.22 -28.99 -5.63
C GLN A 499 14.55 -28.66 -4.96
N LYS A 500 14.52 -27.89 -3.87
CA LYS A 500 15.72 -27.35 -3.21
C LYS A 500 15.46 -27.08 -1.74
N ILE A 501 16.47 -27.32 -0.92
CA ILE A 501 16.48 -27.04 0.52
C ILE A 501 17.74 -26.23 0.81
N THR A 502 17.62 -25.09 1.50
CA THR A 502 18.77 -24.25 1.86
C THR A 502 18.65 -23.70 3.27
N ILE A 503 19.78 -23.62 3.97
CA ILE A 503 19.91 -23.03 5.31
C ILE A 503 20.68 -21.71 5.29
N VAL A 504 20.84 -21.13 4.09
CA VAL A 504 21.51 -19.84 3.91
C VAL A 504 20.51 -18.71 4.18
N PRO A 505 20.83 -17.74 5.04
CA PRO A 505 19.91 -16.67 5.39
C PRO A 505 19.75 -15.63 4.28
N HIS A 506 18.51 -15.19 4.04
CA HIS A 506 18.16 -14.21 3.00
C HIS A 506 17.59 -12.90 3.60
N THR A 507 17.52 -11.83 2.79
CA THR A 507 17.12 -10.50 3.27
C THR A 507 15.68 -10.39 3.72
N GLN A 508 14.76 -11.24 3.23
CA GLN A 508 13.35 -11.20 3.64
C GLN A 508 13.06 -11.84 5.01
N GLY A 509 14.09 -12.12 5.82
CA GLY A 509 13.91 -12.60 7.19
C GLY A 509 13.77 -14.13 7.31
N SER A 510 13.88 -14.87 6.20
CA SER A 510 14.01 -16.32 6.21
C SER A 510 15.46 -16.72 6.55
N LEU A 511 15.61 -17.57 7.56
CA LEU A 511 16.89 -18.17 7.99
C LEU A 511 17.28 -19.37 7.11
N GLY A 512 16.27 -20.02 6.52
CA GLY A 512 16.34 -21.08 5.53
C GLY A 512 15.00 -21.16 4.78
N TYR A 513 14.96 -21.92 3.70
CA TYR A 513 13.70 -22.23 3.01
C TYR A 513 13.76 -23.55 2.24
N THR A 514 12.57 -24.14 2.06
CA THR A 514 12.33 -25.33 1.25
C THR A 514 11.47 -24.97 0.05
N LEU A 515 12.03 -25.12 -1.15
CA LEU A 515 11.34 -24.81 -2.40
C LEU A 515 10.62 -26.06 -2.93
N LEU A 516 9.29 -25.99 -2.93
CA LEU A 516 8.41 -26.96 -3.58
C LEU A 516 8.02 -26.43 -4.95
N MET A 517 8.08 -27.25 -5.98
CA MET A 517 7.63 -26.85 -7.32
C MET A 517 6.60 -27.82 -7.87
N PRO A 518 5.48 -27.32 -8.40
CA PRO A 518 4.50 -28.16 -9.06
C PRO A 518 5.05 -28.71 -10.39
N GLU A 519 4.73 -29.97 -10.70
CA GLU A 519 5.07 -30.58 -12.00
C GLU A 519 4.17 -30.07 -13.13
N GLU A 520 2.93 -29.74 -12.79
CA GLU A 520 1.91 -29.24 -13.71
C GLU A 520 1.30 -27.93 -13.20
N ASP A 521 0.95 -27.04 -14.12
CA ASP A 521 0.19 -25.81 -13.80
C ASP A 521 -1.25 -26.22 -13.46
N LYS A 522 -1.48 -26.68 -12.23
CA LYS A 522 -2.83 -26.99 -11.76
C LYS A 522 -3.66 -25.72 -11.82
N THR A 523 -4.83 -25.82 -12.45
CA THR A 523 -5.89 -24.81 -12.38
C THR A 523 -6.19 -24.45 -10.91
N GLU A 524 -6.82 -23.30 -10.66
CA GLU A 524 -7.16 -22.80 -9.30
C GLU A 524 -8.00 -23.76 -8.42
N LEU A 525 -8.36 -24.93 -8.93
CA LEU A 525 -9.06 -25.99 -8.24
C LEU A 525 -8.07 -26.87 -7.46
N ARG A 526 -8.24 -26.92 -6.12
CA ARG A 526 -7.50 -27.81 -5.22
C ARG A 526 -8.49 -28.67 -4.43
N THR A 527 -8.17 -29.93 -4.21
CA THR A 527 -9.02 -30.83 -3.42
C THR A 527 -8.84 -30.60 -1.92
N ARG A 528 -9.79 -31.07 -1.09
CA ARG A 528 -9.67 -31.03 0.38
C ARG A 528 -8.35 -31.70 0.83
N ASP A 529 -8.02 -32.85 0.26
CA ASP A 529 -6.83 -33.61 0.63
C ASP A 529 -5.53 -32.89 0.25
N GLU A 530 -5.49 -32.19 -0.88
CA GLU A 530 -4.34 -31.36 -1.28
C GLU A 530 -4.13 -30.17 -0.33
N LEU A 531 -5.22 -29.51 0.09
CA LEU A 531 -5.13 -28.41 1.05
C LEU A 531 -4.72 -28.90 2.44
N MET A 532 -5.22 -30.05 2.89
CA MET A 532 -4.77 -30.70 4.13
C MET A 532 -3.30 -31.10 4.06
N ALA A 533 -2.85 -31.65 2.93
CA ALA A 533 -1.45 -31.96 2.71
C ALA A 533 -0.57 -30.71 2.78
N LYS A 534 -1.01 -29.61 2.14
CA LYS A 534 -0.31 -28.31 2.20
C LYS A 534 -0.17 -27.79 3.64
N ILE A 535 -1.26 -27.83 4.43
CA ILE A 535 -1.24 -27.45 5.85
C ILE A 535 -0.26 -28.34 6.63
N THR A 536 -0.27 -29.65 6.37
CA THR A 536 0.62 -30.60 7.05
C THR A 536 2.08 -30.34 6.72
N VAL A 537 2.41 -30.01 5.48
CA VAL A 537 3.76 -29.62 5.07
C VAL A 537 4.21 -28.33 5.76
N SER A 538 3.36 -27.30 5.83
CA SER A 538 3.65 -26.07 6.59
C SER A 538 3.91 -26.37 8.08
N MET A 539 3.23 -27.35 8.67
CA MET A 539 3.48 -27.75 10.06
C MET A 539 4.74 -28.61 10.25
N GLY A 540 5.37 -29.08 9.17
CA GLY A 540 6.51 -29.99 9.21
C GLY A 540 7.75 -29.42 9.91
N GLY A 541 8.07 -28.14 9.69
CA GLY A 541 9.22 -27.49 10.33
C GLY A 541 9.09 -27.41 11.85
N ARG A 542 7.91 -26.98 12.34
CA ARG A 542 7.61 -26.99 13.78
C ARG A 542 7.65 -28.40 14.37
N ALA A 543 7.05 -29.37 13.68
CA ALA A 543 7.03 -30.76 14.15
C ALA A 543 8.45 -31.34 14.29
N ALA A 544 9.36 -31.00 13.38
CA ALA A 544 10.75 -31.43 13.45
C ALA A 544 11.51 -30.81 14.63
N GLU A 545 11.31 -29.52 14.91
CA GLU A 545 11.87 -28.85 16.09
C GLU A 545 11.42 -29.53 17.39
N GLU A 546 10.12 -29.82 17.52
CA GLU A 546 9.59 -30.42 18.74
C GLU A 546 10.09 -31.86 18.92
N VAL A 547 10.01 -32.69 17.88
CA VAL A 547 10.36 -34.12 17.96
C VAL A 547 11.86 -34.34 18.20
N VAL A 548 12.73 -33.54 17.57
CA VAL A 548 14.18 -33.75 17.65
C VAL A 548 14.81 -32.92 18.75
N MET A 549 14.47 -31.63 18.82
CA MET A 549 15.16 -30.66 19.66
C MET A 549 14.40 -30.36 20.97
N ASN A 550 13.17 -30.86 21.12
CA ASN A 550 12.29 -30.62 22.28
C ASN A 550 12.16 -29.12 22.62
N THR A 551 12.10 -28.28 21.60
CA THR A 551 11.99 -26.82 21.75
C THR A 551 11.04 -26.24 20.70
N MET A 552 10.57 -25.03 20.94
CA MET A 552 9.72 -24.28 20.01
C MET A 552 10.35 -22.91 19.77
N THR A 553 10.68 -22.61 18.52
CA THR A 553 11.20 -21.31 18.10
C THR A 553 10.13 -20.36 17.57
N ASN A 554 10.45 -19.08 17.39
CA ASN A 554 9.61 -18.14 16.64
C ASN A 554 9.76 -18.26 15.10
N GLY A 555 10.66 -19.13 14.61
CA GLY A 555 10.93 -19.33 13.18
C GLY A 555 9.71 -19.83 12.41
N ALA A 556 8.91 -20.71 13.01
CA ALA A 556 7.69 -21.27 12.39
C ALA A 556 6.50 -20.30 12.31
N SER A 557 6.67 -19.01 12.62
CA SER A 557 5.56 -18.05 12.69
C SER A 557 4.89 -17.83 11.34
N GLN A 558 5.66 -17.77 10.25
CA GLN A 558 5.13 -17.65 8.90
C GLN A 558 4.36 -18.91 8.49
N ASP A 559 4.91 -20.09 8.76
CA ASP A 559 4.24 -21.36 8.42
C ASP A 559 2.91 -21.53 9.14
N ILE A 560 2.85 -21.12 10.41
CA ILE A 560 1.61 -21.14 11.20
C ILE A 560 0.60 -20.17 10.60
N GLN A 561 1.02 -18.96 10.18
CA GLN A 561 0.11 -18.00 9.54
C GLN A 561 -0.43 -18.55 8.22
N ASP A 562 0.44 -19.12 7.37
CA ASP A 562 0.06 -19.67 6.07
C ASP A 562 -0.88 -20.86 6.23
N ALA A 563 -0.56 -21.79 7.12
CA ALA A 563 -1.42 -22.93 7.46
C ALA A 563 -2.78 -22.47 8.01
N THR A 564 -2.79 -21.49 8.91
CA THR A 564 -4.03 -20.93 9.49
C THR A 564 -4.88 -20.26 8.42
N ASN A 565 -4.28 -19.53 7.49
CA ASN A 565 -4.98 -18.87 6.40
C ASN A 565 -5.63 -19.88 5.45
N VAL A 566 -4.90 -20.97 5.09
CA VAL A 566 -5.47 -22.05 4.27
C VAL A 566 -6.62 -22.73 5.01
N ALA A 567 -6.43 -23.13 6.27
CA ALA A 567 -7.46 -23.77 7.08
C ALA A 567 -8.70 -22.88 7.26
N ARG A 568 -8.50 -21.58 7.51
CA ARG A 568 -9.59 -20.61 7.60
C ARG A 568 -10.36 -20.50 6.28
N ASN A 569 -9.68 -20.48 5.14
CA ASN A 569 -10.35 -20.44 3.83
C ASN A 569 -11.11 -21.73 3.51
N MET A 570 -10.58 -22.90 3.93
CA MET A 570 -11.28 -24.17 3.82
C MET A 570 -12.63 -24.15 4.54
N VAL A 571 -12.66 -23.60 5.76
CA VAL A 571 -13.90 -23.52 6.56
C VAL A 571 -14.80 -22.39 6.10
N ALA A 572 -14.25 -21.18 5.90
CA ALA A 572 -15.05 -19.97 5.73
C ALA A 572 -15.54 -19.74 4.29
N MET A 573 -14.77 -20.17 3.28
CA MET A 573 -15.06 -19.89 1.87
C MET A 573 -15.39 -21.14 1.06
N PHE A 574 -14.61 -22.21 1.24
CA PHE A 574 -14.71 -23.38 0.38
C PHE A 574 -15.77 -24.39 0.83
N GLY A 575 -16.34 -24.22 2.03
CA GLY A 575 -17.32 -25.16 2.58
C GLY A 575 -16.76 -26.56 2.80
N MET A 576 -15.47 -26.66 3.17
CA MET A 576 -14.75 -27.92 3.38
C MET A 576 -14.70 -28.34 4.86
N SER A 577 -15.65 -27.87 5.67
CA SER A 577 -15.80 -28.26 7.07
C SER A 577 -17.00 -29.18 7.24
N ASP A 578 -16.83 -30.25 8.01
CA ASP A 578 -17.91 -31.19 8.32
C ASP A 578 -18.98 -30.56 9.23
N GLU A 579 -18.61 -29.53 10.01
CA GLU A 579 -19.51 -28.83 10.94
C GLU A 579 -20.44 -27.83 10.23
N PHE A 580 -19.89 -27.03 9.30
CA PHE A 580 -20.62 -25.95 8.62
C PHE A 580 -21.12 -26.36 7.24
N GLY A 581 -20.64 -27.48 6.69
CA GLY A 581 -20.98 -27.94 5.35
C GLY A 581 -20.65 -26.90 4.28
N MET A 582 -21.56 -26.71 3.33
CA MET A 582 -21.40 -25.83 2.16
C MET A 582 -21.74 -24.35 2.43
N MET A 583 -21.74 -23.90 3.69
CA MET A 583 -22.07 -22.52 4.05
C MET A 583 -20.86 -21.58 3.82
N ALA A 584 -21.05 -20.51 3.06
CA ALA A 584 -20.06 -19.44 2.93
C ALA A 584 -20.18 -18.47 4.12
N LEU A 585 -19.22 -18.52 5.05
CA LEU A 585 -19.18 -17.70 6.27
C LEU A 585 -18.45 -16.37 6.08
N ALA A 586 -17.63 -16.27 5.02
CA ALA A 586 -16.90 -15.07 4.69
C ALA A 586 -16.94 -14.78 3.19
N SER A 587 -17.00 -13.50 2.83
CA SER A 587 -16.87 -13.02 1.45
C SER A 587 -15.54 -12.29 1.25
N ARG A 588 -14.94 -12.51 0.08
CA ARG A 588 -13.72 -11.82 -0.34
C ARG A 588 -14.09 -10.41 -0.80
N ARG A 589 -13.81 -9.40 0.03
CA ARG A 589 -14.15 -7.99 -0.27
C ARG A 589 -13.26 -7.36 -1.35
N ASN A 590 -11.98 -7.74 -1.41
CA ASN A 590 -11.06 -7.29 -2.47
C ASN A 590 -10.49 -8.49 -3.23
N GLN A 591 -10.83 -8.62 -4.51
CA GLN A 591 -10.34 -9.73 -5.36
C GLN A 591 -8.89 -9.53 -5.82
N TYR A 592 -8.46 -8.28 -6.03
CA TYR A 592 -7.19 -7.93 -6.68
C TYR A 592 -6.09 -7.44 -5.74
N LEU A 593 -6.42 -7.20 -4.47
CA LEU A 593 -5.47 -6.81 -3.41
C LEU A 593 -5.57 -7.79 -2.25
N ASP A 594 -4.57 -7.75 -1.37
CA ASP A 594 -4.51 -8.48 -0.08
C ASP A 594 -5.51 -7.90 0.94
N GLY A 595 -6.77 -7.78 0.55
CA GLY A 595 -7.83 -7.19 1.35
C GLY A 595 -8.46 -8.23 2.27
N GLY A 596 -8.49 -7.91 3.56
CA GLY A 596 -9.05 -8.75 4.61
C GLY A 596 -10.49 -9.19 4.37
N TYR A 597 -10.84 -10.30 5.02
CA TYR A 597 -12.13 -10.96 4.93
C TYR A 597 -13.25 -10.11 5.53
N GLY A 598 -14.37 -10.04 4.80
CA GLY A 598 -15.64 -9.67 5.42
C GLY A 598 -16.24 -10.92 6.05
N MET A 599 -16.38 -10.92 7.36
CA MET A 599 -17.14 -11.97 8.05
C MET A 599 -18.63 -11.66 7.89
N ASP A 600 -19.37 -12.59 7.30
CA ASP A 600 -20.80 -12.43 7.02
C ASP A 600 -21.63 -13.38 7.91
N CYS A 601 -21.12 -13.67 9.11
CA CYS A 601 -21.75 -14.57 10.09
C CYS A 601 -21.89 -13.92 11.47
N ALA A 602 -22.75 -14.50 12.31
CA ALA A 602 -22.88 -14.09 13.71
C ALA A 602 -21.59 -14.38 14.49
N GLN A 603 -21.37 -13.64 15.59
CA GLN A 603 -20.16 -13.78 16.42
C GLN A 603 -20.01 -15.20 17.00
N GLU A 604 -21.13 -15.86 17.34
CA GLU A 604 -21.12 -17.24 17.82
C GLU A 604 -20.66 -18.22 16.73
N THR A 605 -21.13 -18.02 15.49
CA THR A 605 -20.68 -18.82 14.34
C THR A 605 -19.20 -18.59 14.04
N ALA A 606 -18.71 -17.36 14.17
CA ALA A 606 -17.30 -17.04 14.05
C ALA A 606 -16.45 -17.75 15.11
N ALA A 607 -16.91 -17.80 16.36
CA ALA A 607 -16.22 -18.50 17.43
C ALA A 607 -16.15 -20.02 17.17
N ARG A 608 -17.25 -20.63 16.69
CA ARG A 608 -17.25 -22.05 16.30
C ARG A 608 -16.34 -22.31 15.09
N MET A 609 -16.27 -21.38 14.14
CA MET A 609 -15.36 -21.45 13.00
C MET A 609 -13.90 -21.53 13.45
N ASP A 610 -13.49 -20.72 14.44
CA ASP A 610 -12.13 -20.76 14.98
C ASP A 610 -11.82 -22.12 15.65
N VAL A 611 -12.81 -22.75 16.30
CA VAL A 611 -12.66 -24.11 16.84
C VAL A 611 -12.43 -25.13 15.72
N ALA A 612 -13.24 -25.09 14.66
CA ALA A 612 -13.07 -25.98 13.51
C ALA A 612 -11.71 -25.80 12.81
N VAL A 613 -11.26 -24.55 12.66
CA VAL A 613 -9.91 -24.24 12.12
C VAL A 613 -8.83 -24.86 13.01
N LYS A 614 -8.93 -24.69 14.32
CA LYS A 614 -7.98 -25.30 15.27
C LYS A 614 -7.95 -26.83 15.14
N GLU A 615 -9.11 -27.49 15.05
CA GLU A 615 -9.17 -28.94 14.88
C GLU A 615 -8.47 -29.43 13.59
N ILE A 616 -8.61 -28.69 12.49
CA ILE A 616 -7.90 -29.01 11.23
C ILE A 616 -6.39 -28.88 11.44
N LEU A 617 -5.94 -27.80 12.08
CA LEU A 617 -4.52 -27.56 12.34
C LEU A 617 -3.94 -28.64 13.28
N ASP A 618 -4.65 -28.99 14.36
CA ASP A 618 -4.23 -30.01 15.33
C ASP A 618 -4.10 -31.39 14.67
N LYS A 619 -5.06 -31.77 13.81
CA LYS A 619 -5.00 -33.03 13.04
C LYS A 619 -3.79 -33.05 12.11
N CYS A 620 -3.58 -31.99 11.33
CA CYS A 620 -2.45 -31.90 10.41
C CYS A 620 -1.11 -31.88 11.18
N TYR A 621 -1.05 -31.19 12.32
CA TYR A 621 0.13 -31.16 13.17
C TYR A 621 0.49 -32.56 13.70
N GLN A 622 -0.50 -33.30 14.20
CA GLN A 622 -0.30 -34.68 14.66
C GLN A 622 0.22 -35.58 13.54
N SER A 623 -0.37 -35.49 12.34
CA SER A 623 0.13 -36.24 11.17
C SER A 623 1.57 -35.86 10.79
N ALA A 624 1.94 -34.58 10.85
CA ALA A 624 3.33 -34.16 10.62
C ALA A 624 4.28 -34.77 11.67
N VAL A 625 3.91 -34.74 12.95
CA VAL A 625 4.70 -35.33 14.05
C VAL A 625 4.89 -36.83 13.87
N GLU A 626 3.85 -37.56 13.47
CA GLU A 626 3.93 -39.01 13.19
C GLU A 626 4.90 -39.30 12.04
N VAL A 627 4.77 -38.60 10.91
CA VAL A 627 5.67 -38.77 9.75
C VAL A 627 7.12 -38.52 10.13
N ILE A 628 7.40 -37.47 10.91
CA ILE A 628 8.77 -37.15 11.36
C ILE A 628 9.30 -38.20 12.34
N ARG A 629 8.48 -38.70 13.28
CA ARG A 629 8.89 -39.74 14.23
C ARG A 629 9.24 -41.06 13.53
N GLU A 630 8.42 -41.47 12.57
CA GLU A 630 8.65 -42.71 11.81
C GLU A 630 9.91 -42.65 10.93
N ASN A 631 10.24 -41.47 10.40
CA ASN A 631 11.33 -41.29 9.45
C ASN A 631 12.53 -40.53 10.04
N ARG A 632 12.68 -40.54 11.37
CA ARG A 632 13.72 -39.78 12.08
C ARG A 632 15.14 -40.12 11.61
N ALA A 633 15.42 -41.41 11.42
CA ALA A 633 16.75 -41.87 11.02
C ALA A 633 17.16 -41.35 9.63
N ASP A 634 16.21 -41.19 8.71
CA ASP A 634 16.49 -40.67 7.38
C ASP A 634 16.63 -39.14 7.40
N MET A 635 15.81 -38.46 8.20
CA MET A 635 15.95 -37.02 8.43
C MET A 635 17.33 -36.66 8.98
N ASP A 636 17.85 -37.41 9.96
CA ASP A 636 19.16 -37.16 10.55
C ASP A 636 20.30 -37.27 9.50
N LYS A 637 20.19 -38.18 8.53
CA LYS A 637 21.16 -38.31 7.41
C LYS A 637 21.11 -37.11 6.49
N VAL A 638 19.91 -36.67 6.11
CA VAL A 638 19.70 -35.51 5.23
C VAL A 638 20.22 -34.24 5.90
N VAL A 639 19.93 -34.05 7.20
CA VAL A 639 20.42 -32.90 7.97
C VAL A 639 21.94 -32.89 8.07
N ALA A 640 22.59 -34.04 8.29
CA ALA A 640 24.04 -34.12 8.34
C ALA A 640 24.68 -33.63 7.03
N TYR A 641 24.15 -34.07 5.88
CA TYR A 641 24.61 -33.63 4.58
C TYR A 641 24.30 -32.14 4.30
N LEU A 642 23.13 -31.65 4.72
CA LEU A 642 22.73 -30.25 4.58
C LEU A 642 23.61 -29.31 5.39
N LEU A 643 24.08 -29.71 6.58
CA LEU A 643 25.00 -28.91 7.38
C LEU A 643 26.38 -28.74 6.73
N GLU A 644 26.82 -29.73 5.93
CA GLU A 644 28.08 -29.69 5.19
C GLU A 644 27.99 -28.85 3.91
N LYS A 645 26.95 -29.04 3.08
CA LYS A 645 26.81 -28.36 1.78
C LYS A 645 26.01 -27.05 1.84
N GLU A 646 25.29 -26.79 2.93
CA GLU A 646 24.39 -25.66 3.19
C GLU A 646 23.18 -25.53 2.24
N THR A 647 23.21 -26.22 1.11
CA THR A 647 22.15 -26.27 0.11
C THR A 647 22.17 -27.62 -0.57
N ILE A 648 21.00 -28.26 -0.66
CA ILE A 648 20.84 -29.56 -1.31
C ILE A 648 19.61 -29.52 -2.22
N THR A 649 19.63 -30.32 -3.28
CA THR A 649 18.51 -30.50 -4.21
C THR A 649 17.58 -31.60 -3.72
N GLY A 650 16.32 -31.58 -4.15
CA GLY A 650 15.37 -32.65 -3.83
C GLY A 650 15.82 -34.01 -4.35
N ALA A 651 16.50 -34.05 -5.51
CA ALA A 651 17.04 -35.29 -6.05
C ALA A 651 18.18 -35.88 -5.18
N GLU A 652 19.06 -35.03 -4.63
CA GLU A 652 20.08 -35.43 -3.66
C GLU A 652 19.45 -35.93 -2.35
N MET A 653 18.39 -35.26 -1.86
CA MET A 653 17.64 -35.70 -0.68
C MET A 653 17.09 -37.12 -0.88
N VAL A 654 16.43 -37.40 -2.03
CA VAL A 654 15.91 -38.73 -2.35
C VAL A 654 17.03 -39.76 -2.43
N ALA A 655 18.16 -39.42 -3.04
CA ALA A 655 19.32 -40.30 -3.09
C ALA A 655 19.82 -40.69 -1.69
N ILE A 656 19.91 -39.74 -0.76
CA ILE A 656 20.32 -39.99 0.63
C ILE A 656 19.35 -40.92 1.35
N ILE A 657 18.04 -40.71 1.16
CA ILE A 657 16.99 -41.55 1.77
C ILE A 657 17.08 -42.97 1.22
N GLU A 658 17.34 -43.14 -0.07
CA GLU A 658 17.49 -44.45 -0.71
C GLU A 658 18.87 -45.10 -0.49
N GLY A 659 19.80 -44.43 0.18
CA GLY A 659 21.17 -44.91 0.41
C GLY A 659 22.06 -44.90 -0.85
N ARG A 660 21.71 -44.10 -1.85
CA ARG A 660 22.52 -43.82 -3.04
C ARG A 660 23.48 -42.66 -2.75
N ASP A 661 24.59 -42.62 -3.48
CA ASP A 661 25.57 -41.52 -3.37
C ASP A 661 24.97 -40.22 -3.95
N PRO A 662 24.79 -39.16 -3.14
CA PRO A 662 24.24 -37.88 -3.60
C PRO A 662 25.13 -37.19 -4.64
N GLU A 663 26.44 -37.42 -4.66
CA GLU A 663 27.34 -36.74 -5.61
C GLU A 663 27.20 -37.26 -7.05
N LEU A 664 26.56 -38.43 -7.24
CA LEU A 664 26.30 -39.02 -8.56
C LEU A 664 24.97 -38.57 -9.17
N VAL A 665 24.18 -37.76 -8.46
CA VAL A 665 22.89 -37.27 -8.94
C VAL A 665 23.10 -36.15 -9.95
N GLU A 666 22.49 -36.27 -11.13
CA GLU A 666 22.50 -35.18 -12.11
C GLU A 666 21.88 -33.93 -11.50
N ASN A 667 22.70 -32.89 -11.36
CA ASN A 667 22.25 -31.64 -10.78
C ASN A 667 21.31 -30.95 -11.78
N PRO A 668 20.00 -30.74 -11.46
CA PRO A 668 19.03 -30.14 -12.38
C PRO A 668 19.42 -28.72 -12.83
N TYR A 669 20.38 -28.11 -12.12
CA TYR A 669 20.90 -26.76 -12.31
C TYR A 669 22.22 -26.71 -13.09
N ALA A 670 22.89 -27.84 -13.33
CA ALA A 670 24.17 -27.86 -14.03
C ALA A 670 23.96 -27.80 -15.55
N SER A 671 24.54 -26.79 -16.19
CA SER A 671 24.61 -26.71 -17.65
C SER A 671 25.46 -27.87 -18.19
N THR A 672 24.86 -28.79 -18.96
CA THR A 672 25.55 -29.97 -19.51
C THR A 672 26.35 -29.69 -20.78
N HIS A 673 26.34 -28.45 -21.31
CA HIS A 673 27.07 -28.07 -22.52
C HIS A 673 27.95 -26.82 -22.35
N SER A 674 29.06 -26.81 -23.08
CA SER A 674 30.12 -25.79 -23.06
C SER A 674 29.65 -24.39 -23.47
N GLN A 675 30.31 -23.39 -22.91
CA GLN A 675 29.96 -21.95 -22.87
C GLN A 675 29.85 -21.21 -24.22
N ASP A 676 29.90 -21.91 -25.36
CA ASP A 676 30.03 -21.30 -26.70
C ASP A 676 28.79 -21.46 -27.60
N GLY A 677 27.73 -22.13 -27.13
CA GLY A 677 26.47 -22.28 -27.87
C GLY A 677 25.54 -21.08 -27.73
N PHE A 678 25.40 -20.27 -28.79
CA PHE A 678 24.47 -19.14 -28.86
C PHE A 678 23.18 -19.56 -29.56
N ARG A 679 22.04 -19.48 -28.86
CA ARG A 679 20.73 -19.49 -29.53
C ARG A 679 20.39 -18.09 -30.05
N PRO A 680 20.26 -17.87 -31.36
CA PRO A 680 19.67 -16.65 -31.87
C PRO A 680 18.17 -16.61 -31.53
N SER A 681 17.74 -15.56 -30.84
CA SER A 681 16.32 -15.21 -30.63
C SER A 681 15.70 -14.77 -31.96
N ALA A 682 15.45 -15.71 -32.88
CA ALA A 682 14.88 -15.41 -34.19
C ALA A 682 13.38 -15.12 -34.09
N PRO A 683 12.88 -14.01 -34.69
CA PRO A 683 11.48 -13.58 -34.57
C PRO A 683 10.46 -14.34 -35.45
N ASN A 684 10.87 -15.37 -36.20
CA ASN A 684 10.06 -15.96 -37.28
C ASN A 684 9.53 -17.38 -37.05
N GLU A 685 9.77 -17.99 -35.89
CA GLU A 685 9.06 -19.22 -35.49
C GLU A 685 8.26 -18.95 -34.22
N ILE A 686 7.29 -18.04 -34.35
CA ILE A 686 6.11 -18.09 -33.49
C ILE A 686 5.28 -19.22 -34.09
N GLU A 687 5.52 -20.47 -33.70
CA GLU A 687 4.49 -21.48 -33.88
C GLU A 687 3.34 -21.09 -32.95
N PRO A 688 2.15 -20.71 -33.46
CA PRO A 688 0.99 -20.55 -32.60
C PRO A 688 0.69 -21.92 -31.99
N ALA A 689 0.88 -22.06 -30.68
CA ALA A 689 0.55 -23.28 -29.94
C ALA A 689 -0.95 -23.67 -30.04
N ALA A 690 -1.78 -22.82 -30.64
CA ALA A 690 -3.23 -22.98 -30.72
C ALA A 690 -3.78 -23.68 -31.99
N ARG A 691 -2.96 -24.26 -32.89
CA ARG A 691 -3.50 -24.92 -34.12
C ARG A 691 -3.27 -26.43 -34.26
N LYS A 692 -2.68 -27.10 -33.28
CA LYS A 692 -2.59 -28.58 -33.26
C LYS A 692 -2.98 -29.16 -31.90
N VAL A 693 -4.17 -28.83 -31.43
CA VAL A 693 -4.92 -29.75 -30.55
C VAL A 693 -5.93 -30.44 -31.45
N HIS A 694 -5.58 -31.63 -31.96
CA HIS A 694 -6.61 -32.55 -32.40
C HIS A 694 -7.42 -32.91 -31.15
N MET A 695 -8.65 -32.41 -31.04
CA MET A 695 -9.62 -33.01 -30.13
C MET A 695 -9.86 -34.43 -30.62
N ILE A 696 -9.15 -35.38 -30.03
CA ILE A 696 -9.55 -36.78 -30.09
C ILE A 696 -10.75 -36.87 -29.15
N SER A 697 -11.95 -36.78 -29.72
CA SER A 697 -13.17 -37.18 -29.03
C SER A 697 -13.13 -38.69 -28.89
N GLN A 698 -12.49 -39.19 -27.84
CA GLN A 698 -12.80 -40.51 -27.34
C GLN A 698 -14.10 -40.39 -26.55
N LYS A 699 -15.15 -41.00 -27.10
CA LYS A 699 -16.41 -41.23 -26.39
C LYS A 699 -16.09 -42.08 -25.16
N ILE A 700 -16.28 -41.52 -23.97
CA ILE A 700 -16.19 -42.28 -22.72
C ILE A 700 -17.42 -43.20 -22.70
N GLU A 701 -17.20 -44.48 -22.99
CA GLU A 701 -18.22 -45.50 -22.78
C GLU A 701 -18.29 -45.81 -21.28
N ALA A 702 -19.51 -45.83 -20.74
CA ALA A 702 -19.76 -46.20 -19.36
C ALA A 702 -19.27 -47.63 -19.12
N PRO A 703 -18.73 -47.95 -17.93
CA PRO A 703 -18.25 -49.29 -17.64
C PRO A 703 -19.40 -50.30 -17.74
N GLU A 704 -19.18 -51.39 -18.47
CA GLU A 704 -20.14 -52.48 -18.63
C GLU A 704 -20.49 -53.10 -17.27
N GLU A 705 -21.80 -53.18 -16.98
CA GLU A 705 -22.34 -53.89 -15.83
C GLU A 705 -21.96 -55.37 -15.88
N SER A 706 -21.09 -55.78 -14.95
CA SER A 706 -20.80 -57.19 -14.73
C SER A 706 -21.96 -57.87 -14.01
N ALA A 707 -22.66 -58.73 -14.76
CA ALA A 707 -23.27 -60.01 -14.38
C ALA A 707 -24.23 -60.07 -13.16
N GLU A 708 -25.50 -60.31 -13.50
CA GLU A 708 -26.56 -61.05 -12.81
C GLU A 708 -26.26 -61.66 -11.42
N VAL A 709 -27.04 -61.23 -10.43
CA VAL A 709 -27.37 -62.00 -9.22
C VAL A 709 -28.91 -62.16 -9.17
N PRO A 710 -29.48 -63.34 -8.89
CA PRO A 710 -30.91 -63.62 -9.10
C PRO A 710 -31.83 -62.91 -8.11
N GLN A 711 -32.99 -62.44 -8.61
CA GLN A 711 -34.10 -61.92 -7.80
C GLN A 711 -34.79 -63.04 -7.00
N GLU A 712 -34.77 -62.95 -5.67
CA GLU A 712 -35.80 -63.53 -4.80
C GLU A 712 -36.72 -62.40 -4.31
N ALA A 713 -38.03 -62.61 -4.50
CA ALA A 713 -39.07 -61.67 -4.11
C ALA A 713 -39.35 -61.69 -2.60
N PRO A 714 -39.65 -60.54 -1.97
CA PRO A 714 -40.39 -60.51 -0.72
C PRO A 714 -41.83 -59.99 -0.90
N GLU A 715 -42.73 -60.65 -0.19
CA GLU A 715 -44.18 -60.44 -0.10
C GLU A 715 -44.59 -59.06 0.45
N ALA A 716 -45.82 -58.67 0.11
CA ALA A 716 -46.49 -57.44 0.52
C ALA A 716 -46.91 -57.41 2.01
N PRO A 717 -47.00 -56.22 2.64
CA PRO A 717 -47.78 -56.02 3.86
C PRO A 717 -49.22 -55.54 3.57
N PRO A 718 -50.18 -55.76 4.49
CA PRO A 718 -51.61 -55.54 4.25
C PRO A 718 -52.11 -54.12 4.57
N ASP A 719 -53.31 -53.88 4.03
CA ASP A 719 -54.23 -52.75 4.07
C ASP A 719 -54.62 -52.22 5.47
N SER A 720 -54.78 -50.89 5.57
CA SER A 720 -55.79 -50.26 6.45
C SER A 720 -56.02 -48.76 6.14
N GLY A 721 -57.18 -48.43 5.57
CA GLY A 721 -58.13 -47.48 6.21
C GLY A 721 -58.24 -46.04 5.69
N GLU A 722 -59.33 -45.77 4.96
CA GLU A 722 -60.28 -44.63 5.06
C GLU A 722 -59.84 -43.33 5.78
N ASN A 723 -59.90 -42.17 5.14
CA ASN A 723 -61.12 -41.35 4.97
C ASN A 723 -60.82 -39.97 4.34
N SER A 724 -61.76 -39.51 3.53
CA SER A 724 -61.89 -38.19 2.92
C SER A 724 -62.36 -37.13 3.92
N GLU A 725 -61.83 -35.90 3.85
CA GLU A 725 -62.56 -34.67 4.25
C GLU A 725 -61.94 -33.43 3.58
N GLU A 726 -62.74 -32.74 2.76
CA GLU A 726 -62.53 -31.35 2.27
C GLU A 726 -62.57 -30.34 3.43
N PRO A 727 -61.99 -29.15 3.25
CA PRO A 727 -62.83 -27.94 3.38
C PRO A 727 -62.53 -26.82 2.36
N PRO A 728 -63.40 -25.78 2.27
CA PRO A 728 -63.85 -25.18 1.01
C PRO A 728 -63.32 -23.77 0.71
N GLU A 729 -63.59 -23.33 -0.53
CA GLU A 729 -63.55 -21.93 -0.97
C GLU A 729 -64.62 -21.07 -0.26
N ALA A 730 -64.22 -19.89 0.23
CA ALA A 730 -65.05 -18.68 0.23
C ALA A 730 -64.17 -17.41 0.41
N GLN A 731 -64.15 -16.58 -0.63
CA GLN A 731 -63.75 -15.16 -0.64
C GLN A 731 -64.83 -14.29 0.01
N PRO A 732 -64.61 -12.99 0.35
CA PRO A 732 -63.67 -12.02 -0.27
C PRO A 732 -62.54 -11.47 0.61
#